data_AF-A0A165XMV4-F1
#
_entry.id   AF-A0A165XMV4-F1
#
_cell.length_a   1.000
_cell.length_b   1.000
_cell.length_c   1.000
_cell.angle_alpha   90.00
_cell.angle_beta   90.00
_cell.angle_gamma   90.00
#
_symmetry.space_group_name_H-M   'P 1'
#
loop_
_entity.id
_entity.type
_entity.pdbx_description
1 polymer ?
#
loop_
_entity_poly.entity_id
_entity_poly.type
_entity_poly.pdbx_seq_one_letter_code
_entity_poly.pdbx_strand_id
1 'polypeptide(L)'
;MADFAQIRFGQDKRLEEVARMLRSSAVCTVKMADRPDLSEMDTAKEQQATVLRIAERTLALPLGRAMFTFGTVPAVSREAYSIPRLEFGVQLVPPGLTLAPEAGKLPPESISWGEFHNGVAAALRLAPRARAVDSSWIKFNRPSELTPAHAGFLYGLGLTGHLRGLLTWHTFAYLTPKHELTSIGVLLGLSAAHAGTGDKHVTKLLAVHTPALLPAPGTDLNVPLATQAAGLVGIGLLFLGARHRRMADVCLRQLARADTFPPDAGSDAREAYTMAAALSFGMVMLGRGSVPPGPADAALVEELRVLAMSAPTAPAASVALGLMYLRTNATEIADALSVPDTVLALNRIQPTLLLLRTLARGLILWDAITPSQEWLRAQVPQAILDAVDGQEQADDALELAYYNIVPAACFVVGLKYAGTAREEPYGLLVHYYDIFSRLAYTNGPAYDQKVKRHAIRDGLNLISVALAMVMAGTGEINVLRRLRYAYGLHNQFVRYGAHVATHQSLGLLFLGGGRATLGSSDASIACMLAAFFPRAAQSSADNKSYLQALRHLWVLAVEPRCLVARDVDTREIVYLPVKIKVRDGTGAAAAQLVSPSLVPDIDRLLSVRVDTPRYWPFYLDLARVPRHRAALLRTQTV
;
A
#
# COMPACT_ATOMS: atom_id res chain seq x y z
N MET A 1 22.32 1.07 13.60
CA MET A 1 20.88 0.74 13.80
C MET A 1 20.60 0.37 15.25
N ALA A 2 21.48 -0.41 15.90
CA ALA A 2 21.35 -0.83 17.29
C ALA A 2 21.08 0.34 18.25
N ASP A 3 21.88 1.41 18.20
CA ASP A 3 21.77 2.53 19.16
C ASP A 3 20.40 3.23 19.10
N PHE A 4 19.88 3.50 17.89
CA PHE A 4 18.56 4.12 17.72
C PHE A 4 17.42 3.21 18.20
N ALA A 5 17.47 1.94 17.79
CA ALA A 5 16.42 0.96 18.10
C ALA A 5 16.35 0.68 19.60
N GLN A 6 17.51 0.57 20.26
CA GLN A 6 17.62 0.36 21.69
C GLN A 6 17.08 1.55 22.49
N ILE A 7 17.30 2.78 22.03
CA ILE A 7 16.79 3.95 22.75
C ILE A 7 15.27 4.08 22.57
N ARG A 8 14.76 3.95 21.34
CA ARG A 8 13.33 4.15 21.08
C ARG A 8 12.44 3.01 21.59
N PHE A 9 12.93 1.77 21.52
CA PHE A 9 12.15 0.57 21.84
C PHE A 9 12.79 -0.31 22.92
N GLY A 10 13.76 0.20 23.70
CA GLY A 10 14.54 -0.60 24.67
C GLY A 10 13.79 -1.16 25.87
N GLN A 11 12.54 -0.78 26.07
CA GLN A 11 11.70 -1.33 27.15
C GLN A 11 11.24 -2.76 26.88
N ASP A 12 11.22 -3.19 25.61
CA ASP A 12 10.82 -4.53 25.21
C ASP A 12 11.56 -5.01 23.94
N LYS A 13 11.27 -6.22 23.50
CA LYS A 13 11.89 -6.84 22.32
C LYS A 13 10.99 -6.81 21.09
N ARG A 14 10.09 -5.81 20.97
CA ARG A 14 9.09 -5.77 19.88
C ARG A 14 9.73 -5.77 18.48
N LEU A 15 10.85 -5.07 18.32
CA LEU A 15 11.57 -5.03 17.03
C LEU A 15 12.19 -6.38 16.66
N GLU A 16 12.75 -7.10 17.63
CA GLU A 16 13.31 -8.44 17.40
C GLU A 16 12.22 -9.43 17.00
N GLU A 17 11.06 -9.35 17.66
CA GLU A 17 9.92 -10.22 17.35
C GLU A 17 9.34 -9.94 15.96
N VAL A 18 9.20 -8.67 15.57
CA VAL A 18 8.75 -8.30 14.22
C VAL A 18 9.78 -8.69 13.17
N ALA A 19 11.07 -8.48 13.44
CA ALA A 19 12.15 -8.93 12.56
C ALA A 19 12.15 -10.46 12.38
N ARG A 20 11.80 -11.22 13.43
CA ARG A 20 11.64 -12.68 13.37
C ARG A 20 10.42 -13.07 12.52
N MET A 21 9.27 -12.41 12.72
CA MET A 21 8.04 -12.69 11.95
C MET A 21 8.19 -12.35 10.46
N LEU A 22 8.85 -11.24 10.12
CA LEU A 22 9.05 -10.79 8.73
C LEU A 22 10.30 -11.37 8.05
N ARG A 23 10.99 -12.31 8.70
CA ARG A 23 12.15 -13.01 8.13
C ARG A 23 11.65 -14.09 7.17
N SER A 24 12.05 -13.99 5.90
CA SER A 24 11.66 -14.94 4.85
C SER A 24 12.79 -15.88 4.42
N SER A 25 13.99 -15.76 5.01
CA SER A 25 15.21 -16.47 4.58
C SER A 25 15.66 -17.57 5.54
N ALA A 26 14.80 -17.98 6.45
CA ALA A 26 15.08 -19.01 7.45
C ALA A 26 13.89 -19.95 7.54
N VAL A 27 14.16 -21.21 7.89
CA VAL A 27 13.13 -22.25 8.05
C VAL A 27 12.12 -21.82 9.09
N CYS A 28 10.84 -21.93 8.75
CA CYS A 28 9.75 -21.57 9.66
C CYS A 28 9.35 -22.77 10.52
N THR A 29 9.23 -22.58 11.83
CA THR A 29 8.72 -23.62 12.73
C THR A 29 7.22 -23.46 12.94
N VAL A 30 6.45 -24.52 12.73
CA VAL A 30 4.99 -24.56 12.90
C VAL A 30 4.60 -25.72 13.79
N LYS A 31 3.73 -25.44 14.77
CA LYS A 31 3.14 -26.46 15.63
C LYS A 31 1.94 -27.08 14.93
N MET A 32 1.93 -28.40 14.82
CA MET A 32 0.78 -29.16 14.32
C MET A 32 -0.04 -29.71 15.49
N ALA A 33 -1.35 -29.81 15.29
CA ALA A 33 -2.21 -30.53 16.21
C ALA A 33 -1.97 -32.03 16.03
N ASP A 34 -1.92 -32.76 17.15
CA ASP A 34 -1.82 -34.21 17.12
C ASP A 34 -3.19 -34.80 16.76
N ARG A 35 -3.22 -35.65 15.74
CA ARG A 35 -4.44 -36.23 15.15
C ARG A 35 -4.23 -37.73 14.97
N PRO A 36 -4.25 -38.51 16.06
CA PRO A 36 -4.03 -39.96 16.03
C PRO A 36 -5.14 -40.72 15.29
N ASP A 37 -6.24 -40.05 14.96
CA ASP A 37 -7.37 -40.56 14.18
C ASP A 37 -7.08 -40.68 12.67
N LEU A 38 -6.04 -40.01 12.17
CA LEU A 38 -5.73 -39.97 10.74
C LEU A 38 -4.82 -41.13 10.32
N SER A 39 -5.04 -41.63 9.10
CA SER A 39 -4.09 -42.56 8.47
C SER A 39 -2.75 -41.87 8.23
N GLU A 40 -1.66 -42.65 8.04
CA GLU A 40 -0.34 -42.10 7.68
C GLU A 40 -0.41 -41.27 6.38
N MET A 41 -1.17 -41.74 5.40
CA MET A 41 -1.37 -41.04 4.13
C MET A 41 -2.10 -39.71 4.34
N ASP A 42 -3.13 -39.67 5.17
CA ASP A 42 -3.89 -38.43 5.42
C ASP A 42 -3.11 -37.45 6.30
N THR A 43 -2.29 -37.96 7.23
CA THR A 43 -1.32 -37.17 7.98
C THR A 43 -0.32 -36.50 7.03
N ALA A 44 0.26 -37.24 6.09
CA ALA A 44 1.19 -36.67 5.10
C ALA A 44 0.52 -35.61 4.23
N LYS A 45 -0.74 -35.81 3.81
CA LYS A 45 -1.52 -34.80 3.07
C LYS A 45 -1.75 -33.54 3.89
N GLU A 46 -2.11 -33.66 5.17
CA GLU A 46 -2.32 -32.50 6.05
C GLU A 46 -1.02 -31.73 6.31
N GLN A 47 0.09 -32.45 6.52
CA GLN A 47 1.43 -31.87 6.63
C GLN A 47 1.76 -31.07 5.37
N GLN A 48 1.57 -31.65 4.19
CA GLN A 48 1.88 -30.97 2.94
C GLN A 48 0.93 -29.77 2.68
N ALA A 49 -0.35 -29.90 2.99
CA ALA A 49 -1.30 -28.79 2.92
C ALA A 49 -0.88 -27.63 3.84
N THR A 50 -0.34 -27.94 5.02
CA THR A 50 0.20 -26.94 5.95
C THR A 50 1.44 -26.27 5.39
N VAL A 51 2.39 -27.03 4.84
CA VAL A 51 3.60 -26.48 4.21
C VAL A 51 3.23 -25.52 3.07
N LEU A 52 2.26 -25.87 2.23
CA LEU A 52 1.79 -25.00 1.15
C LEU A 52 1.15 -23.70 1.66
N ARG A 53 0.33 -23.76 2.71
CA ARG A 53 -0.25 -22.55 3.35
C ARG A 53 0.84 -21.63 3.89
N ILE A 54 1.89 -22.21 4.48
CA ILE A 54 3.02 -21.45 5.01
C ILE A 54 3.88 -20.87 3.88
N ALA A 55 4.04 -21.59 2.76
CA ALA A 55 4.72 -21.08 1.58
C ALA A 55 4.02 -19.83 1.01
N GLU A 56 2.68 -19.85 0.88
CA GLU A 56 1.90 -18.67 0.47
C GLU A 56 2.08 -17.49 1.45
N ARG A 57 2.12 -17.75 2.76
CA ARG A 57 2.48 -16.71 3.74
C ARG A 57 3.89 -16.17 3.52
N THR A 58 4.87 -17.05 3.27
CA THR A 58 6.27 -16.67 3.02
C THR A 58 6.39 -15.75 1.81
N LEU A 59 5.62 -16.00 0.73
CA LEU A 59 5.60 -15.15 -0.46
C LEU A 59 5.10 -13.72 -0.17
N ALA A 60 4.25 -13.54 0.84
CA ALA A 60 3.74 -12.23 1.25
C ALA A 60 4.69 -11.45 2.20
N LEU A 61 5.60 -12.14 2.90
CA LEU A 61 6.50 -11.52 3.89
C LEU A 61 7.32 -10.32 3.35
N PRO A 62 7.86 -10.35 2.11
CA PRO A 62 8.63 -9.24 1.58
C PRO A 62 7.88 -7.91 1.55
N LEU A 63 6.57 -7.89 1.37
CA LEU A 63 5.76 -6.66 1.35
C LEU A 63 5.81 -5.93 2.69
N GLY A 64 5.72 -6.67 3.80
CA GLY A 64 5.89 -6.11 5.15
C GLY A 64 7.35 -5.80 5.49
N ARG A 65 8.26 -6.69 5.10
CA ARG A 65 9.71 -6.54 5.34
C ARG A 65 10.27 -5.28 4.66
N ALA A 66 9.78 -4.94 3.47
CA ALA A 66 10.13 -3.72 2.74
C ALA A 66 9.87 -2.46 3.57
N MET A 67 8.69 -2.36 4.18
CA MET A 67 8.30 -1.25 5.05
C MET A 67 9.11 -1.25 6.35
N PHE A 68 9.23 -2.41 7.00
CA PHE A 68 9.96 -2.55 8.25
C PHE A 68 11.43 -2.11 8.14
N THR A 69 12.09 -2.52 7.05
CA THR A 69 13.53 -2.27 6.85
C THR A 69 13.83 -1.08 5.93
N PHE A 70 12.83 -0.25 5.63
CA PHE A 70 12.96 0.89 4.71
C PHE A 70 14.07 1.86 5.13
N GLY A 71 15.01 2.12 4.21
CA GLY A 71 16.09 3.09 4.38
C GLY A 71 17.03 2.82 5.57
N THR A 72 17.12 1.56 6.01
CA THR A 72 17.92 1.18 7.18
C THR A 72 19.41 1.02 6.90
N VAL A 73 19.80 0.89 5.63
CA VAL A 73 21.20 0.74 5.18
C VAL A 73 21.66 2.06 4.54
N PRO A 74 22.47 2.88 5.23
CA PRO A 74 22.83 4.23 4.75
C PRO A 74 23.90 4.24 3.64
N ALA A 75 24.70 3.17 3.53
CA ALA A 75 25.76 3.05 2.55
C ALA A 75 25.86 1.59 2.06
N VAL A 76 26.18 1.42 0.78
CA VAL A 76 26.46 0.12 0.16
C VAL A 76 27.95 -0.12 0.06
N SER A 77 28.36 -1.39 0.16
CA SER A 77 29.73 -1.80 -0.13
C SER A 77 30.00 -1.78 -1.64
N ARG A 78 31.27 -1.94 -2.03
CA ARG A 78 31.68 -2.13 -3.43
C ARG A 78 31.41 -3.54 -3.96
N GLU A 79 30.95 -4.45 -3.10
CA GLU A 79 30.65 -5.83 -3.47
C GLU A 79 29.27 -5.95 -4.11
N ALA A 80 29.01 -7.09 -4.74
CA ALA A 80 27.70 -7.39 -5.29
C ALA A 80 26.66 -7.48 -4.17
N TYR A 81 25.55 -6.79 -4.37
CA TYR A 81 24.46 -6.75 -3.41
C TYR A 81 23.70 -8.07 -3.40
N SER A 82 23.69 -8.75 -2.25
CA SER A 82 23.00 -10.02 -2.09
C SER A 82 21.54 -9.82 -1.70
N ILE A 83 20.62 -10.30 -2.55
CA ILE A 83 19.19 -10.40 -2.23
C ILE A 83 18.99 -11.67 -1.37
N PRO A 84 18.38 -11.57 -0.17
CA PRO A 84 18.17 -12.73 0.68
C PRO A 84 17.22 -13.73 -0.01
N ARG A 85 17.54 -15.02 0.02
CA ARG A 85 16.70 -16.06 -0.60
C ARG A 85 15.37 -16.23 0.15
N LEU A 86 14.32 -16.62 -0.55
CA LEU A 86 13.09 -17.12 0.07
C LEU A 86 13.27 -18.58 0.49
N GLU A 87 13.03 -18.87 1.77
CA GLU A 87 13.09 -20.20 2.34
C GLU A 87 11.67 -20.75 2.50
N PHE A 88 11.36 -21.85 1.79
CA PHE A 88 10.06 -22.49 1.81
C PHE A 88 10.01 -23.73 2.70
N GLY A 89 11.15 -24.15 3.26
CA GLY A 89 11.22 -25.21 4.25
C GLY A 89 10.44 -24.84 5.53
N VAL A 90 9.64 -25.79 6.00
CA VAL A 90 8.84 -25.66 7.21
C VAL A 90 9.17 -26.83 8.14
N GLN A 91 9.62 -26.51 9.34
CA GLN A 91 9.82 -27.47 10.40
C GLN A 91 8.52 -27.69 11.18
N LEU A 92 8.02 -28.91 11.15
CA LEU A 92 6.79 -29.31 11.82
C LEU A 92 7.10 -29.89 13.20
N VAL A 93 6.43 -29.38 14.24
CA VAL A 93 6.61 -29.79 15.64
C VAL A 93 5.26 -30.31 16.16
N PRO A 94 5.17 -31.44 16.89
CA PRO A 94 6.26 -32.24 17.49
C PRO A 94 7.20 -33.09 16.61
N PRO A 95 6.87 -33.54 15.38
CA PRO A 95 7.69 -34.52 14.65
C PRO A 95 9.16 -34.12 14.42
N GLY A 96 9.47 -32.83 14.45
CA GLY A 96 10.82 -32.31 14.19
C GLY A 96 11.22 -32.36 12.72
N LEU A 97 10.31 -32.78 11.83
CA LEU A 97 10.54 -32.97 10.40
C LEU A 97 10.50 -31.64 9.65
N THR A 98 11.50 -31.40 8.80
CA THR A 98 11.50 -30.26 7.88
C THR A 98 11.03 -30.70 6.51
N LEU A 99 9.92 -30.13 6.05
CA LEU A 99 9.32 -30.40 4.74
C LEU A 99 9.37 -29.14 3.87
N ALA A 100 9.52 -29.35 2.57
CA ALA A 100 9.37 -28.29 1.56
C ALA A 100 8.15 -28.60 0.67
N PRO A 101 7.58 -27.57 0.00
CA PRO A 101 6.51 -27.78 -0.97
C PRO A 101 6.95 -28.79 -2.05
N GLU A 102 6.09 -29.77 -2.33
CA GLU A 102 6.26 -30.68 -3.46
C GLU A 102 6.40 -29.91 -4.79
N ALA A 103 7.21 -30.47 -5.69
CA ALA A 103 7.42 -29.89 -7.01
C ALA A 103 6.09 -29.72 -7.76
N GLY A 104 5.86 -28.54 -8.33
CA GLY A 104 4.65 -28.21 -9.08
C GLY A 104 3.42 -27.86 -8.23
N LYS A 105 3.45 -28.02 -6.89
CA LYS A 105 2.35 -27.58 -6.02
C LYS A 105 2.31 -26.07 -5.82
N LEU A 106 3.46 -25.41 -5.87
CA LEU A 106 3.57 -23.96 -5.86
C LEU A 106 3.71 -23.46 -7.32
N PRO A 107 2.78 -22.65 -7.84
CA PRO A 107 2.87 -22.16 -9.21
C PRO A 107 4.16 -21.36 -9.45
N PRO A 108 4.80 -21.47 -10.63
CA PRO A 108 6.02 -20.72 -10.93
C PRO A 108 5.79 -19.20 -10.93
N GLU A 109 4.59 -18.75 -11.28
CA GLU A 109 4.19 -17.33 -11.23
C GLU A 109 4.13 -16.80 -9.80
N SER A 110 3.65 -17.61 -8.85
CA SER A 110 3.66 -17.29 -7.41
C SER A 110 5.08 -17.03 -6.90
N ILE A 111 6.02 -17.91 -7.27
CA ILE A 111 7.43 -17.76 -6.91
C ILE A 111 8.01 -16.51 -7.57
N SER A 112 7.67 -16.26 -8.83
CA SER A 112 8.16 -15.09 -9.58
C SER A 112 7.73 -13.77 -8.94
N TRP A 113 6.47 -13.64 -8.52
CA TRP A 113 5.97 -12.45 -7.80
C TRP A 113 6.53 -12.34 -6.37
N GLY A 114 6.65 -13.46 -5.65
CA GLY A 114 7.31 -13.48 -4.36
C GLY A 114 8.76 -12.98 -4.44
N GLU A 115 9.52 -13.47 -5.42
CA GLU A 115 10.90 -13.04 -5.67
C GLU A 115 10.96 -11.58 -6.13
N PHE A 116 10.02 -11.13 -6.97
CA PHE A 116 9.91 -9.72 -7.32
C PHE A 116 9.74 -8.84 -6.07
N HIS A 117 8.80 -9.16 -5.18
CA HIS A 117 8.64 -8.43 -3.93
C HIS A 117 9.84 -8.55 -2.99
N ASN A 118 10.52 -9.69 -2.98
CA ASN A 118 11.76 -9.94 -2.25
C ASN A 118 12.88 -9.00 -2.71
N GLY A 119 13.03 -8.83 -4.02
CA GLY A 119 13.94 -7.87 -4.64
C GLY A 119 13.62 -6.42 -4.31
N VAL A 120 12.35 -6.02 -4.41
CA VAL A 120 11.91 -4.66 -4.02
C VAL A 120 12.25 -4.40 -2.55
N ALA A 121 11.91 -5.32 -1.66
CA ALA A 121 12.22 -5.21 -0.25
C ALA A 121 13.72 -5.10 0.02
N ALA A 122 14.55 -5.81 -0.75
CA ALA A 122 16.00 -5.74 -0.63
C ALA A 122 16.56 -4.39 -1.11
N ALA A 123 16.03 -3.81 -2.19
CA ALA A 123 16.39 -2.46 -2.65
C ALA A 123 15.93 -1.36 -1.70
N LEU A 124 14.72 -1.45 -1.16
CA LEU A 124 14.13 -0.45 -0.27
C LEU A 124 14.84 -0.38 1.10
N ARG A 125 15.69 -1.35 1.43
CA ARG A 125 16.61 -1.24 2.59
C ARG A 125 17.63 -0.12 2.42
N LEU A 126 18.02 0.17 1.18
CA LEU A 126 19.00 1.20 0.88
C LEU A 126 18.37 2.57 1.14
N ALA A 127 19.07 3.41 1.89
CA ALA A 127 18.60 4.76 2.17
C ALA A 127 18.49 5.57 0.88
N PRO A 128 17.44 6.39 0.68
CA PRO A 128 17.29 7.26 -0.51
C PRO A 128 18.44 8.25 -0.76
N ARG A 129 19.36 8.40 0.21
CA ARG A 129 20.52 9.29 0.14
C ARG A 129 21.84 8.54 -0.06
N ALA A 130 21.80 7.24 -0.32
CA ALA A 130 22.98 6.41 -0.51
C ALA A 130 23.66 6.77 -1.85
N ARG A 131 24.65 7.68 -1.80
CA ARG A 131 25.35 8.19 -2.99
C ARG A 131 26.14 7.14 -3.77
N ALA A 132 26.50 6.02 -3.14
CA ALA A 132 27.26 4.95 -3.76
C ALA A 132 26.44 4.12 -4.77
N VAL A 133 25.11 4.28 -4.79
CA VAL A 133 24.23 3.62 -5.76
C VAL A 133 24.12 4.51 -7.00
N ASP A 134 25.07 4.35 -7.92
CA ASP A 134 25.09 5.03 -9.22
C ASP A 134 24.81 4.07 -10.38
N SER A 135 24.77 4.62 -11.61
CA SER A 135 24.51 3.86 -12.84
C SER A 135 25.50 2.70 -13.05
N SER A 136 26.76 2.90 -12.65
CA SER A 136 27.82 1.89 -12.77
C SER A 136 27.62 0.75 -11.77
N TRP A 137 27.26 1.08 -10.53
CA TRP A 137 26.95 0.11 -9.49
C TRP A 137 25.70 -0.71 -9.84
N ILE A 138 24.66 -0.07 -10.39
CA ILE A 138 23.46 -0.77 -10.85
C ILE A 138 23.78 -1.76 -11.98
N LYS A 139 24.65 -1.37 -12.92
CA LYS A 139 25.13 -2.25 -13.98
C LYS A 139 25.97 -3.41 -13.43
N PHE A 140 26.85 -3.14 -12.47
CA PHE A 140 27.71 -4.15 -11.85
C PHE A 140 26.87 -5.25 -11.17
N ASN A 141 25.73 -4.88 -10.59
CA ASN A 141 24.80 -5.83 -9.96
C ASN A 141 23.83 -6.52 -10.95
N ARG A 142 23.95 -6.27 -12.26
CA ARG A 142 23.11 -6.95 -13.25
C ARG A 142 23.50 -8.43 -13.33
N PRO A 143 22.56 -9.37 -13.08
CA PRO A 143 22.83 -10.79 -13.28
C PRO A 143 23.05 -11.11 -14.77
N SER A 144 23.71 -12.23 -15.05
CA SER A 144 23.87 -12.76 -16.42
C SER A 144 22.52 -13.00 -17.07
N GLU A 145 21.60 -13.63 -16.34
CA GLU A 145 20.21 -13.86 -16.71
C GLU A 145 19.28 -12.99 -15.86
N LEU A 146 18.27 -12.39 -16.49
CA LEU A 146 17.33 -11.52 -15.78
C LEU A 146 16.42 -12.37 -14.89
N THR A 147 16.40 -12.05 -13.59
CA THR A 147 15.56 -12.73 -12.61
C THR A 147 14.43 -11.84 -12.10
N PRO A 148 13.31 -12.42 -11.64
CA PRO A 148 12.24 -11.67 -10.97
C PRO A 148 12.75 -10.85 -9.76
N ALA A 149 13.68 -11.40 -8.98
CA ALA A 149 14.28 -10.70 -7.85
C ALA A 149 15.06 -9.45 -8.30
N HIS A 150 15.84 -9.53 -9.37
CA HIS A 150 16.54 -8.36 -9.90
C HIS A 150 15.59 -7.32 -10.49
N ALA A 151 14.51 -7.77 -11.15
CA ALA A 151 13.47 -6.87 -11.65
C ALA A 151 12.81 -6.06 -10.51
N GLY A 152 12.49 -6.71 -9.41
CA GLY A 152 11.99 -6.04 -8.21
C GLY A 152 13.02 -5.12 -7.57
N PHE A 153 14.29 -5.53 -7.55
CA PHE A 153 15.38 -4.71 -7.05
C PHE A 153 15.49 -3.37 -7.82
N LEU A 154 15.43 -3.41 -9.16
CA LEU A 154 15.40 -2.21 -10.00
C LEU A 154 14.21 -1.30 -9.66
N TYR A 155 13.02 -1.88 -9.50
CA TYR A 155 11.84 -1.09 -9.13
C TYR A 155 12.01 -0.36 -7.79
N GLY A 156 12.53 -1.05 -6.76
CA GLY A 156 12.80 -0.44 -5.46
C GLY A 156 13.86 0.67 -5.51
N LEU A 157 14.88 0.54 -6.37
CA LEU A 157 15.83 1.62 -6.64
C LEU A 157 15.16 2.83 -7.31
N GLY A 158 14.16 2.58 -8.16
CA GLY A 158 13.37 3.64 -8.80
C GLY A 158 12.53 4.42 -7.80
N LEU A 159 11.83 3.70 -6.91
CA LEU A 159 11.02 4.30 -5.83
C LEU A 159 11.83 5.18 -4.87
N THR A 160 13.12 4.87 -4.69
CA THR A 160 14.04 5.65 -3.84
C THR A 160 14.79 6.75 -4.61
N GLY A 161 14.53 6.89 -5.92
CA GLY A 161 15.12 7.92 -6.78
C GLY A 161 16.50 7.60 -7.34
N HIS A 162 17.08 6.44 -7.04
CA HIS A 162 18.41 6.06 -7.52
C HIS A 162 18.45 5.82 -9.04
N LEU A 163 17.31 5.48 -9.66
CA LEU A 163 17.23 5.32 -11.12
C LEU A 163 17.25 6.65 -11.90
N ARG A 164 17.18 7.83 -11.25
CA ARG A 164 17.29 9.13 -11.95
C ARG A 164 18.59 9.27 -12.74
N GLY A 165 19.66 8.65 -12.25
CA GLY A 165 20.99 8.68 -12.86
C GLY A 165 21.24 7.53 -13.85
N LEU A 166 20.26 6.65 -14.10
CA LEU A 166 20.45 5.50 -14.98
C LEU A 166 20.59 5.97 -16.43
N LEU A 167 21.68 5.58 -17.09
CA LEU A 167 21.93 5.93 -18.48
C LEU A 167 20.93 5.22 -19.39
N THR A 168 20.42 5.92 -20.40
CA THR A 168 19.46 5.42 -21.39
C THR A 168 19.86 4.06 -21.99
N TRP A 169 21.14 3.86 -22.30
CA TRP A 169 21.62 2.61 -22.89
C TRP A 169 21.56 1.42 -21.90
N HIS A 170 21.79 1.66 -20.61
CA HIS A 170 21.60 0.64 -19.56
C HIS A 170 20.12 0.27 -19.45
N THR A 171 19.22 1.25 -19.54
CA THR A 171 17.77 1.01 -19.57
C THR A 171 17.38 0.10 -20.74
N PHE A 172 17.91 0.36 -21.94
CA PHE A 172 17.67 -0.52 -23.10
C PHE A 172 18.21 -1.94 -22.87
N ALA A 173 19.38 -2.11 -22.27
CA ALA A 173 19.94 -3.43 -21.96
C ALA A 173 19.08 -4.29 -21.01
N TYR A 174 18.19 -3.65 -20.24
CA TYR A 174 17.18 -4.33 -19.41
C TYR A 174 15.88 -4.65 -20.15
N LEU A 175 15.50 -3.85 -21.14
CA LEU A 175 14.23 -3.98 -21.87
C LEU A 175 14.34 -4.84 -23.13
N THR A 176 15.50 -4.88 -23.79
CA THR A 176 15.74 -5.69 -24.99
C THR A 176 15.42 -7.19 -24.80
N PRO A 177 15.74 -7.84 -23.67
CA PRO A 177 15.43 -9.26 -23.47
C PRO A 177 13.94 -9.59 -23.30
N LYS A 178 13.05 -8.59 -23.24
CA LYS A 178 11.60 -8.76 -23.08
C LYS A 178 11.16 -9.59 -21.87
N HIS A 179 11.97 -9.64 -20.81
CA HIS A 179 11.54 -10.22 -19.55
C HIS A 179 10.44 -9.34 -18.91
N GLU A 180 9.26 -9.90 -18.72
CA GLU A 180 8.04 -9.15 -18.36
C GLU A 180 8.19 -8.37 -17.05
N LEU A 181 8.59 -9.06 -15.96
CA LEU A 181 8.74 -8.43 -14.64
C LEU A 181 9.84 -7.35 -14.65
N THR A 182 10.91 -7.54 -15.43
CA THR A 182 11.96 -6.51 -15.58
C THR A 182 11.39 -5.27 -16.26
N SER A 183 10.56 -5.47 -17.29
CA SER A 183 9.88 -4.36 -17.97
C SER A 183 8.97 -3.60 -17.01
N ILE A 184 8.13 -4.31 -16.24
CA ILE A 184 7.27 -3.71 -15.21
C ILE A 184 8.11 -2.92 -14.19
N GLY A 185 9.18 -3.52 -13.66
CA GLY A 185 10.01 -2.90 -12.63
C GLY A 185 10.78 -1.67 -13.12
N VAL A 186 11.30 -1.69 -14.34
CA VAL A 186 12.02 -0.57 -14.96
C VAL A 186 11.06 0.58 -15.31
N LEU A 187 9.90 0.28 -15.94
CA LEU A 187 8.94 1.30 -16.34
C LEU A 187 8.35 2.03 -15.13
N LEU A 188 7.90 1.29 -14.10
CA LEU A 188 7.41 1.89 -12.86
C LEU A 188 8.52 2.58 -12.08
N GLY A 189 9.71 1.98 -12.01
CA GLY A 189 10.85 2.52 -11.27
C GLY A 189 11.34 3.86 -11.82
N LEU A 190 11.51 3.97 -13.15
CA LEU A 190 11.88 5.24 -13.79
C LEU A 190 10.78 6.29 -13.66
N SER A 191 9.52 5.89 -13.82
CA SER A 191 8.38 6.81 -13.66
C SER A 191 8.25 7.35 -12.25
N ALA A 192 8.42 6.50 -11.23
CA ALA A 192 8.43 6.89 -9.83
C ALA A 192 9.62 7.81 -9.49
N ALA A 193 10.81 7.50 -10.04
CA ALA A 193 11.98 8.35 -9.88
C ALA A 193 11.73 9.78 -10.41
N HIS A 194 11.01 9.90 -11.54
CA HIS A 194 10.65 11.17 -12.19
C HIS A 194 9.21 11.61 -11.89
N ALA A 195 8.65 11.20 -10.75
CA ALA A 195 7.25 11.51 -10.42
C ALA A 195 6.98 13.03 -10.43
N GLY A 196 5.91 13.43 -11.13
CA GLY A 196 5.49 14.82 -11.29
C GLY A 196 6.38 15.71 -12.18
N THR A 197 7.46 15.20 -12.78
CA THR A 197 8.37 16.04 -13.59
C THR A 197 7.99 16.12 -15.07
N GLY A 198 7.13 15.22 -15.58
CA GLY A 198 6.80 15.15 -17.01
C GLY A 198 8.01 14.87 -17.91
N ASP A 199 8.98 14.07 -17.44
CA ASP A 199 10.24 13.86 -18.16
C ASP A 199 10.01 13.30 -19.58
N LYS A 200 10.53 14.01 -20.59
CA LYS A 200 10.30 13.67 -22.00
C LYS A 200 10.99 12.36 -22.40
N HIS A 201 12.12 12.02 -21.79
CA HIS A 201 12.84 10.80 -22.11
C HIS A 201 12.09 9.57 -21.57
N VAL A 202 11.66 9.63 -20.30
CA VAL A 202 10.82 8.59 -19.69
C VAL A 202 9.48 8.47 -20.43
N THR A 203 8.86 9.57 -20.84
CA THR A 203 7.62 9.55 -21.64
C THR A 203 7.81 8.78 -22.96
N LYS A 204 8.91 9.02 -23.68
CA LYS A 204 9.22 8.30 -24.93
C LYS A 204 9.45 6.81 -24.68
N LEU A 205 10.12 6.47 -23.59
CA LEU A 205 10.34 5.08 -23.20
C LEU A 205 9.00 4.37 -22.94
N LEU A 206 8.11 4.99 -22.14
CA LEU A 206 6.77 4.46 -21.85
C LEU A 206 5.94 4.27 -23.14
N ALA A 207 6.06 5.17 -24.11
CA ALA A 207 5.33 5.10 -25.37
C ALA A 207 5.65 3.84 -26.20
N VAL A 208 6.87 3.31 -26.10
CA VAL A 208 7.26 2.07 -26.80
C VAL A 208 6.61 0.82 -26.17
N HIS A 209 6.24 0.90 -24.89
CA HIS A 209 5.63 -0.21 -24.14
C HIS A 209 4.14 -0.03 -23.87
N THR A 210 3.56 1.09 -24.32
CA THR A 210 2.16 1.44 -24.07
C THR A 210 1.52 1.84 -25.40
N PRO A 211 0.89 0.90 -26.13
CA PRO A 211 0.29 1.15 -27.45
C PRO A 211 -0.67 2.35 -27.48
N ALA A 212 -1.32 2.65 -26.35
CA ALA A 212 -2.20 3.80 -26.18
C ALA A 212 -1.53 5.18 -26.44
N LEU A 213 -0.20 5.26 -26.37
CA LEU A 213 0.56 6.49 -26.61
C LEU A 213 1.00 6.66 -28.07
N LEU A 214 0.85 5.62 -28.90
CA LEU A 214 1.28 5.65 -30.29
C LEU A 214 0.33 6.50 -31.16
N PRO A 215 0.85 7.20 -32.19
CA PRO A 215 0.03 8.02 -33.09
C PRO A 215 -1.00 7.21 -33.89
N ALA A 216 -0.68 5.95 -34.22
CA ALA A 216 -1.56 5.06 -34.97
C ALA A 216 -2.27 4.11 -33.99
N PRO A 217 -3.56 4.33 -33.68
CA PRO A 217 -4.33 3.38 -32.90
C PRO A 217 -4.45 2.06 -33.69
N GLY A 218 -3.87 0.97 -33.18
CA GLY A 218 -3.90 -0.35 -33.83
C GLY A 218 -2.55 -0.91 -34.29
N THR A 219 -1.43 -0.29 -33.94
CA THR A 219 -0.13 -0.98 -34.05
C THR A 219 -0.09 -2.13 -33.04
N ASP A 220 -0.15 -3.38 -33.52
CA ASP A 220 0.01 -4.57 -32.69
C ASP A 220 1.47 -4.68 -32.21
N LEU A 221 1.72 -4.10 -31.04
CA LEU A 221 2.92 -4.40 -30.28
C LEU A 221 2.66 -5.65 -29.44
N ASN A 222 3.45 -6.69 -29.64
CA ASN A 222 3.42 -7.91 -28.82
C ASN A 222 4.00 -7.62 -27.41
N VAL A 223 3.24 -6.89 -26.60
CA VAL A 223 3.60 -6.48 -25.23
C VAL A 223 2.53 -7.02 -24.26
N PRO A 224 2.93 -7.75 -23.19
CA PRO A 224 2.00 -8.28 -22.20
C PRO A 224 1.13 -7.20 -21.55
N LEU A 225 -0.14 -7.52 -21.27
CA LEU A 225 -1.10 -6.55 -20.73
C LEU A 225 -0.68 -5.97 -19.37
N ALA A 226 -0.01 -6.76 -18.52
CA ALA A 226 0.52 -6.27 -17.24
C ALA A 226 1.67 -5.26 -17.43
N THR A 227 2.49 -5.42 -18.48
CA THR A 227 3.51 -4.43 -18.85
C THR A 227 2.88 -3.15 -19.38
N GLN A 228 1.81 -3.25 -20.17
CA GLN A 228 1.05 -2.08 -20.62
C GLN A 228 0.36 -1.34 -19.46
N ALA A 229 -0.21 -2.10 -18.50
CA ALA A 229 -0.79 -1.54 -17.28
C ALA A 229 0.25 -0.80 -16.43
N ALA A 230 1.46 -1.38 -16.29
CA ALA A 230 2.59 -0.72 -15.65
C ALA A 230 3.01 0.57 -16.38
N GLY A 231 2.99 0.55 -17.72
CA GLY A 231 3.24 1.72 -18.57
C GLY A 231 2.22 2.84 -18.34
N LEU A 232 0.93 2.52 -18.28
CA LEU A 232 -0.13 3.48 -17.96
C LEU A 232 0.08 4.12 -16.59
N VAL A 233 0.30 3.32 -15.53
CA VAL A 233 0.57 3.86 -14.20
C VAL A 233 1.84 4.70 -14.19
N GLY A 234 2.84 4.34 -15.00
CA GLY A 234 4.02 5.16 -15.24
C GLY A 234 3.68 6.58 -15.72
N ILE A 235 2.73 6.72 -16.65
CA ILE A 235 2.20 8.03 -17.08
C ILE A 235 1.56 8.77 -15.90
N GLY A 236 0.73 8.08 -15.12
CA GLY A 236 0.09 8.63 -13.91
C GLY A 236 1.10 9.22 -12.93
N LEU A 237 2.18 8.48 -12.64
CA LEU A 237 3.26 8.92 -11.76
C LEU A 237 4.04 10.10 -12.35
N LEU A 238 4.39 10.04 -13.64
CA LEU A 238 5.22 11.05 -14.30
C LEU A 238 4.51 12.41 -14.39
N PHE A 239 3.19 12.40 -14.57
CA PHE A 239 2.34 13.59 -14.69
C PHE A 239 1.45 13.81 -13.47
N LEU A 240 1.85 13.28 -12.30
CA LEU A 240 1.12 13.38 -11.04
C LEU A 240 0.76 14.84 -10.69
N GLY A 241 -0.53 15.15 -10.63
CA GLY A 241 -1.06 16.48 -10.33
C GLY A 241 -0.78 17.56 -11.39
N ALA A 242 -0.27 17.20 -12.56
CA ALA A 242 0.13 18.13 -13.61
C ALA A 242 -1.04 18.66 -14.46
N ARG A 243 -2.22 18.03 -14.41
CA ARG A 243 -3.38 18.32 -15.29
C ARG A 243 -3.01 18.28 -16.78
N HIS A 244 -2.21 17.30 -17.18
CA HIS A 244 -1.75 17.18 -18.56
C HIS A 244 -2.85 16.59 -19.47
N ARG A 245 -3.61 17.45 -20.16
CA ARG A 245 -4.78 17.09 -20.99
C ARG A 245 -4.58 15.85 -21.88
N ARG A 246 -3.54 15.83 -22.72
CA ARG A 246 -3.29 14.70 -23.64
C ARG A 246 -3.12 13.37 -22.91
N MET A 247 -2.46 13.37 -21.75
CA MET A 247 -2.20 12.14 -20.99
C MET A 247 -3.47 11.70 -20.27
N ALA A 248 -4.24 12.64 -19.72
CA ALA A 248 -5.55 12.36 -19.16
C ALA A 248 -6.49 11.74 -20.22
N ASP A 249 -6.56 12.35 -21.41
CA ASP A 249 -7.34 11.86 -22.56
C ASP A 249 -6.93 10.44 -23.00
N VAL A 250 -5.62 10.16 -23.07
CA VAL A 250 -5.11 8.80 -23.35
C VAL A 250 -5.58 7.80 -22.29
N CYS A 251 -5.42 8.12 -21.02
CA CYS A 251 -5.84 7.24 -19.92
C CYS A 251 -7.36 7.02 -19.91
N LEU A 252 -8.16 8.06 -20.11
CA LEU A 252 -9.62 7.96 -20.14
C LEU A 252 -10.10 7.08 -21.30
N ARG A 253 -9.52 7.25 -22.50
CA ARG A 253 -9.83 6.36 -23.63
C ARG A 253 -9.48 4.90 -23.34
N GLN A 254 -8.38 4.61 -22.65
CA GLN A 254 -8.07 3.22 -22.28
C GLN A 254 -9.05 2.65 -21.25
N LEU A 255 -9.59 3.49 -20.38
CA LEU A 255 -10.66 3.11 -19.46
C LEU A 255 -11.96 2.81 -20.23
N ALA A 256 -12.33 3.66 -21.19
CA ALA A 256 -13.52 3.48 -22.04
C ALA A 256 -13.39 2.29 -23.01
N ARG A 257 -12.17 1.96 -23.45
CA ARG A 257 -11.89 0.78 -24.31
C ARG A 257 -12.10 -0.56 -23.64
N ALA A 258 -12.46 -0.60 -22.36
CA ALA A 258 -12.79 -1.84 -21.69
C ALA A 258 -13.81 -2.65 -22.53
N ASP A 259 -14.83 -2.01 -23.12
CA ASP A 259 -15.92 -2.71 -23.80
C ASP A 259 -15.59 -3.35 -25.16
N THR A 260 -14.37 -3.16 -25.71
CA THR A 260 -14.02 -3.57 -27.08
C THR A 260 -13.15 -4.83 -27.18
N PHE A 261 -12.78 -5.47 -26.07
CA PHE A 261 -11.98 -6.70 -26.11
C PHE A 261 -12.86 -7.93 -26.39
N PRO A 262 -12.54 -8.77 -27.40
CA PRO A 262 -13.30 -9.98 -27.69
C PRO A 262 -13.25 -10.96 -26.50
N PRO A 263 -14.35 -11.71 -26.24
CA PRO A 263 -14.45 -12.61 -25.08
C PRO A 263 -13.46 -13.78 -25.09
N ASP A 264 -12.91 -14.15 -26.26
CA ASP A 264 -12.19 -15.42 -26.45
C ASP A 264 -10.64 -15.32 -26.46
N ALA A 265 -10.04 -14.16 -26.19
CA ALA A 265 -8.58 -13.99 -26.17
C ALA A 265 -8.06 -13.34 -24.87
N GLY A 266 -7.54 -14.15 -23.95
CA GLY A 266 -6.63 -13.67 -22.88
C GLY A 266 -7.24 -12.71 -21.85
N SER A 267 -8.48 -12.98 -21.43
CA SER A 267 -9.31 -12.21 -20.48
C SER A 267 -8.72 -12.00 -19.06
N ASP A 268 -7.50 -12.43 -18.76
CA ASP A 268 -7.06 -12.58 -17.37
C ASP A 268 -6.60 -11.30 -16.69
N ALA A 269 -6.12 -10.26 -17.39
CA ALA A 269 -5.61 -9.03 -16.75
C ALA A 269 -6.34 -7.72 -17.15
N ARG A 270 -7.55 -7.84 -17.74
CA ARG A 270 -8.34 -6.69 -18.21
C ARG A 270 -8.78 -5.77 -17.09
N GLU A 271 -9.20 -6.32 -15.95
CA GLU A 271 -9.62 -5.54 -14.78
C GLU A 271 -8.42 -4.75 -14.22
N ALA A 272 -7.25 -5.39 -14.07
CA ALA A 272 -6.02 -4.73 -13.66
C ALA A 272 -5.60 -3.60 -14.62
N TYR A 273 -5.73 -3.80 -15.94
CA TYR A 273 -5.44 -2.76 -16.94
C TYR A 273 -6.41 -1.58 -16.85
N THR A 274 -7.71 -1.86 -16.71
CA THR A 274 -8.75 -0.82 -16.58
C THR A 274 -8.55 -0.01 -15.28
N MET A 275 -8.22 -0.70 -14.19
CA MET A 275 -7.89 -0.07 -12.91
C MET A 275 -6.60 0.76 -12.99
N ALA A 276 -5.59 0.27 -13.71
CA ALA A 276 -4.37 1.02 -13.99
C ALA A 276 -4.66 2.31 -14.77
N ALA A 277 -5.50 2.24 -15.81
CA ALA A 277 -5.94 3.41 -16.58
C ALA A 277 -6.67 4.44 -15.71
N ALA A 278 -7.59 3.98 -14.85
CA ALA A 278 -8.32 4.83 -13.89
C ALA A 278 -7.40 5.52 -12.89
N LEU A 279 -6.52 4.75 -12.24
CA LEU A 279 -5.54 5.29 -11.30
C LEU A 279 -4.63 6.31 -11.98
N SER A 280 -4.21 6.03 -13.20
CA SER A 280 -3.36 6.95 -13.98
C SER A 280 -4.09 8.25 -14.29
N PHE A 281 -5.33 8.18 -14.78
CA PHE A 281 -6.16 9.36 -15.02
C PHE A 281 -6.33 10.18 -13.73
N GLY A 282 -6.70 9.51 -12.63
CA GLY A 282 -6.89 10.14 -11.33
C GLY A 282 -5.62 10.79 -10.78
N MET A 283 -4.45 10.17 -10.99
CA MET A 283 -3.15 10.73 -10.65
C MET A 283 -2.79 11.96 -11.51
N VAL A 284 -3.06 11.94 -12.82
CA VAL A 284 -2.81 13.10 -13.69
C VAL A 284 -3.70 14.30 -13.32
N MET A 285 -4.96 14.03 -13.00
CA MET A 285 -5.99 15.04 -12.68
C MET A 285 -6.17 15.28 -11.17
N LEU A 286 -5.22 14.83 -10.36
CA LEU A 286 -5.32 14.77 -8.90
C LEU A 286 -5.72 16.11 -8.26
N GLY A 287 -6.88 16.13 -7.61
CA GLY A 287 -7.43 17.31 -6.92
C GLY A 287 -7.74 18.51 -7.83
N ARG A 288 -7.85 18.30 -9.16
CA ARG A 288 -8.09 19.38 -10.14
C ARG A 288 -9.53 19.44 -10.66
N GLY A 289 -10.44 18.60 -10.15
CA GLY A 289 -11.81 18.47 -10.66
C GLY A 289 -12.71 19.70 -10.48
N SER A 290 -12.44 20.56 -9.48
CA SER A 290 -13.20 21.79 -9.23
C SER A 290 -12.71 23.00 -10.03
N VAL A 291 -11.55 22.89 -10.70
CA VAL A 291 -11.05 23.97 -11.54
C VAL A 291 -11.94 24.03 -12.80
N PRO A 292 -12.49 25.21 -13.16
CA PRO A 292 -13.37 25.33 -14.32
C PRO A 292 -12.77 24.64 -15.54
N PRO A 293 -13.44 23.61 -16.08
CA PRO A 293 -12.93 22.93 -17.25
C PRO A 293 -13.05 23.86 -18.46
N GLY A 294 -12.02 23.89 -19.30
CA GLY A 294 -12.25 24.31 -20.68
C GLY A 294 -13.26 23.36 -21.35
N PRO A 295 -13.84 23.71 -22.52
CA PRO A 295 -14.88 22.88 -23.16
C PRO A 295 -14.43 21.42 -23.39
N ALA A 296 -13.15 21.20 -23.68
CA ALA A 296 -12.59 19.85 -23.86
C ALA A 296 -12.41 19.08 -22.53
N ASP A 297 -12.12 19.75 -21.42
CA ASP A 297 -12.00 19.12 -20.10
C ASP A 297 -13.39 18.75 -19.55
N ALA A 298 -14.44 19.49 -19.92
CA ALA A 298 -15.81 19.22 -19.52
C ALA A 298 -16.32 17.91 -20.15
N ALA A 299 -15.95 17.66 -21.41
CA ALA A 299 -16.24 16.39 -22.08
C ALA A 299 -15.59 15.19 -21.37
N LEU A 300 -14.32 15.32 -20.91
CA LEU A 300 -13.64 14.26 -20.17
C LEU A 300 -14.33 13.95 -18.84
N VAL A 301 -14.81 14.98 -18.13
CA VAL A 301 -15.55 14.81 -16.87
C VAL A 301 -16.87 14.08 -17.12
N GLU A 302 -17.62 14.50 -18.15
CA GLU A 302 -18.92 13.90 -18.46
C GLU A 302 -18.78 12.44 -18.89
N GLU A 303 -17.81 12.14 -19.75
CA GLU A 303 -17.50 10.76 -20.15
C GLU A 303 -17.14 9.90 -18.93
N LEU A 304 -16.33 10.42 -18.00
CA LEU A 304 -15.98 9.69 -16.78
C LEU A 304 -17.19 9.46 -15.85
N ARG A 305 -18.12 10.42 -15.76
CA ARG A 305 -19.38 10.27 -15.01
C ARG A 305 -20.25 9.16 -15.59
N VAL A 306 -20.39 9.11 -16.91
CA VAL A 306 -21.12 8.05 -17.61
C VAL A 306 -20.47 6.68 -17.33
N LEU A 307 -19.14 6.59 -17.38
CA LEU A 307 -18.41 5.36 -17.08
C LEU A 307 -18.55 4.93 -15.61
N ALA A 308 -18.68 5.86 -14.66
CA ALA A 308 -18.94 5.54 -13.25
C ALA A 308 -20.32 4.90 -13.00
N MET A 309 -21.25 5.03 -13.95
CA MET A 309 -22.56 4.42 -13.93
C MET A 309 -22.65 3.13 -14.75
N SER A 310 -21.69 2.88 -15.65
CA SER A 310 -21.63 1.67 -16.46
C SER A 310 -21.03 0.49 -15.68
N ALA A 311 -21.77 -0.62 -15.55
CA ALA A 311 -21.43 -1.73 -14.66
C ALA A 311 -19.97 -2.26 -14.74
N PRO A 312 -19.38 -2.54 -15.93
CA PRO A 312 -18.03 -3.12 -15.99
C PRO A 312 -16.91 -2.12 -15.66
N THR A 313 -17.10 -0.82 -15.89
CA THR A 313 -16.08 0.23 -15.70
C THR A 313 -16.30 1.06 -14.43
N ALA A 314 -17.49 0.96 -13.82
CA ALA A 314 -17.89 1.71 -12.63
C ALA A 314 -16.88 1.64 -11.47
N PRO A 315 -16.30 0.48 -11.11
CA PRO A 315 -15.29 0.40 -10.05
C PRO A 315 -14.09 1.31 -10.29
N ALA A 316 -13.54 1.24 -11.50
CA ALA A 316 -12.35 1.99 -11.89
C ALA A 316 -12.66 3.48 -12.05
N ALA A 317 -13.78 3.82 -12.72
CA ALA A 317 -14.22 5.19 -12.89
C ALA A 317 -14.55 5.89 -11.55
N SER A 318 -15.12 5.19 -10.57
CA SER A 318 -15.38 5.74 -9.23
C SER A 318 -14.08 6.17 -8.54
N VAL A 319 -13.02 5.35 -8.64
CA VAL A 319 -11.70 5.68 -8.08
C VAL A 319 -11.07 6.88 -8.79
N ALA A 320 -11.18 6.93 -10.12
CA ALA A 320 -10.69 8.06 -10.91
C ALA A 320 -11.40 9.37 -10.55
N LEU A 321 -12.73 9.35 -10.36
CA LEU A 321 -13.51 10.50 -9.88
C LEU A 321 -13.07 10.93 -8.47
N GLY A 322 -12.91 9.97 -7.56
CA GLY A 322 -12.46 10.23 -6.20
C GLY A 322 -11.10 10.92 -6.13
N LEU A 323 -10.15 10.52 -6.99
CA LEU A 323 -8.83 11.16 -7.10
C LEU A 323 -8.88 12.52 -7.80
N MET A 324 -9.67 12.65 -8.88
CA MET A 324 -9.83 13.91 -9.61
C MET A 324 -10.44 15.01 -8.73
N TYR A 325 -11.44 14.66 -7.92
CA TYR A 325 -12.15 15.57 -7.02
C TYR A 325 -11.66 15.47 -5.56
N LEU A 326 -10.47 14.91 -5.32
CA LEU A 326 -9.87 14.80 -3.99
C LEU A 326 -9.87 16.16 -3.28
N ARG A 327 -10.43 16.21 -2.06
CA ARG A 327 -10.47 17.41 -1.20
C ARG A 327 -11.19 18.63 -1.80
N THR A 328 -12.03 18.43 -2.81
CA THR A 328 -12.78 19.53 -3.43
C THR A 328 -14.11 19.83 -2.75
N ASN A 329 -14.62 18.92 -1.93
CA ASN A 329 -15.96 18.97 -1.32
C ASN A 329 -17.09 19.19 -2.35
N ALA A 330 -16.93 18.71 -3.58
CA ALA A 330 -17.94 18.79 -4.62
C ALA A 330 -19.11 17.82 -4.33
N THR A 331 -20.16 18.31 -3.69
CA THR A 331 -21.32 17.52 -3.27
C THR A 331 -22.05 16.88 -4.46
N GLU A 332 -22.21 17.59 -5.57
CA GLU A 332 -22.86 17.05 -6.77
C GLU A 332 -22.21 15.77 -7.31
N ILE A 333 -20.87 15.71 -7.29
CA ILE A 333 -20.12 14.51 -7.72
C ILE A 333 -20.22 13.41 -6.66
N ALA A 334 -20.14 13.80 -5.38
CA ALA A 334 -20.25 12.87 -4.27
C ALA A 334 -21.63 12.18 -4.23
N ASP A 335 -22.69 12.90 -4.57
CA ASP A 335 -24.07 12.41 -4.60
C ASP A 335 -24.30 11.47 -5.80
N ALA A 336 -23.64 11.71 -6.94
CA ALA A 336 -23.64 10.77 -8.06
C ALA A 336 -23.02 9.40 -7.72
N LEU A 337 -22.20 9.33 -6.67
CA LEU A 337 -21.57 8.11 -6.16
C LEU A 337 -22.32 7.50 -4.95
N SER A 338 -23.57 7.89 -4.72
CA SER A 338 -24.37 7.39 -3.58
C SER A 338 -24.50 5.86 -3.57
N VAL A 339 -24.53 5.30 -2.37
CA VAL A 339 -24.82 3.89 -2.13
C VAL A 339 -26.34 3.68 -2.23
N PRO A 340 -26.83 2.70 -3.00
CA PRO A 340 -28.25 2.36 -3.02
C PRO A 340 -28.74 1.82 -1.68
N ASP A 341 -30.00 2.09 -1.37
CA ASP A 341 -30.68 1.74 -0.12
C ASP A 341 -31.75 0.64 -0.29
N THR A 342 -32.08 0.26 -1.52
CA THR A 342 -33.07 -0.80 -1.82
C THR A 342 -32.41 -2.13 -2.14
N VAL A 343 -32.98 -3.22 -1.63
CA VAL A 343 -32.52 -4.61 -1.88
C VAL A 343 -32.44 -4.91 -3.38
N LEU A 344 -33.42 -4.46 -4.17
CA LEU A 344 -33.41 -4.67 -5.63
C LEU A 344 -32.21 -4.00 -6.31
N ALA A 345 -31.84 -2.79 -5.90
CA ALA A 345 -30.69 -2.10 -6.47
C ALA A 345 -29.37 -2.73 -6.00
N LEU A 346 -29.28 -3.15 -4.73
CA LEU A 346 -28.12 -3.84 -4.19
C LEU A 346 -27.87 -5.17 -4.91
N ASN A 347 -28.92 -5.95 -5.21
CA ASN A 347 -28.82 -7.21 -5.95
C ASN A 347 -28.36 -7.04 -7.41
N ARG A 348 -28.44 -5.83 -7.98
CA ARG A 348 -27.98 -5.52 -9.34
C ARG A 348 -26.53 -5.05 -9.41
N ILE A 349 -25.88 -4.82 -8.26
CA ILE A 349 -24.55 -4.22 -8.17
C ILE A 349 -23.58 -5.19 -7.50
N GLN A 350 -22.35 -5.26 -8.01
CA GLN A 350 -21.29 -5.99 -7.32
C GLN A 350 -20.98 -5.31 -5.97
N PRO A 351 -20.97 -6.04 -4.84
CA PRO A 351 -20.75 -5.45 -3.51
C PRO A 351 -19.46 -4.65 -3.38
N THR A 352 -18.40 -5.05 -4.09
CA THR A 352 -17.11 -4.33 -4.09
C THR A 352 -17.20 -2.95 -4.75
N LEU A 353 -18.19 -2.68 -5.61
CA LEU A 353 -18.45 -1.33 -6.12
C LEU A 353 -18.91 -0.40 -4.99
N LEU A 354 -19.68 -0.91 -4.02
CA LEU A 354 -20.15 -0.14 -2.86
C LEU A 354 -18.97 0.34 -2.01
N LEU A 355 -17.97 -0.54 -1.83
CA LEU A 355 -16.71 -0.21 -1.17
C LEU A 355 -16.02 0.96 -1.88
N LEU A 356 -15.82 0.85 -3.20
CA LEU A 356 -15.09 1.86 -3.97
C LEU A 356 -15.86 3.18 -4.11
N ARG A 357 -17.19 3.15 -4.17
CA ARG A 357 -18.04 4.36 -4.14
C ARG A 357 -17.96 5.07 -2.80
N THR A 358 -18.07 4.34 -1.69
CA THR A 358 -17.93 4.89 -0.33
C THR A 358 -16.55 5.51 -0.15
N LEU A 359 -15.50 4.83 -0.62
CA LEU A 359 -14.13 5.34 -0.61
C LEU A 359 -14.00 6.62 -1.44
N ALA A 360 -14.47 6.62 -2.69
CA ALA A 360 -14.40 7.78 -3.58
C ALA A 360 -15.15 8.99 -3.01
N ARG A 361 -16.35 8.78 -2.46
CA ARG A 361 -17.11 9.83 -1.77
C ARG A 361 -16.33 10.40 -0.57
N GLY A 362 -15.68 9.55 0.21
CA GLY A 362 -14.81 9.98 1.31
C GLY A 362 -13.60 10.80 0.85
N LEU A 363 -12.99 10.47 -0.30
CA LEU A 363 -11.91 11.27 -0.88
C LEU A 363 -12.38 12.68 -1.31
N ILE A 364 -13.61 12.78 -1.83
CA ILE A 364 -14.19 14.04 -2.29
C ILE A 364 -14.57 14.93 -1.10
N LEU A 365 -15.37 14.39 -0.18
CA LEU A 365 -15.88 15.07 1.02
C LEU A 365 -14.89 14.99 2.19
N TRP A 366 -13.64 15.34 1.92
CA TRP A 366 -12.52 15.10 2.83
C TRP A 366 -12.65 15.84 4.16
N ASP A 367 -13.19 17.04 4.15
CA ASP A 367 -13.27 17.88 5.35
C ASP A 367 -14.30 17.36 6.34
N ALA A 368 -15.39 16.76 5.84
CA ALA A 368 -16.46 16.18 6.65
C ALA A 368 -16.03 14.95 7.48
N ILE A 369 -14.92 14.30 7.14
CA ILE A 369 -14.46 13.08 7.83
C ILE A 369 -14.10 13.39 9.28
N THR A 370 -14.85 12.84 10.23
CA THR A 370 -14.52 12.87 11.66
C THR A 370 -14.34 11.44 12.20
N PRO A 371 -13.39 11.21 13.12
CA PRO A 371 -13.16 9.90 13.71
C PRO A 371 -14.19 9.61 14.81
N SER A 372 -15.48 9.64 14.45
CA SER A 372 -16.61 9.40 15.35
C SER A 372 -17.47 8.24 14.85
N GLN A 373 -18.16 7.58 15.78
CA GLN A 373 -19.15 6.54 15.46
C GLN A 373 -20.32 7.12 14.64
N GLU A 374 -20.73 8.34 14.97
CA GLU A 374 -21.80 9.07 14.28
C GLU A 374 -21.48 9.27 12.80
N TRP A 375 -20.28 9.76 12.49
CA TRP A 375 -19.87 9.98 11.11
C TRP A 375 -19.78 8.69 10.31
N LEU A 376 -19.27 7.61 10.92
CA LEU A 376 -19.12 6.33 10.24
C LEU A 376 -20.49 5.69 9.96
N ARG A 377 -21.40 5.69 10.94
CA ARG A 377 -22.79 5.23 10.74
C ARG A 377 -23.51 6.05 9.67
N ALA A 378 -23.26 7.35 9.59
CA ALA A 378 -23.83 8.21 8.54
C ALA A 378 -23.35 7.88 7.11
N GLN A 379 -22.31 7.05 6.94
CA GLN A 379 -21.93 6.54 5.61
C GLN A 379 -22.78 5.35 5.15
N VAL A 380 -23.52 4.72 6.06
CA VAL A 380 -24.35 3.55 5.79
C VAL A 380 -25.81 4.00 5.67
N PRO A 381 -26.51 3.70 4.56
CA PRO A 381 -27.95 3.94 4.44
C PRO A 381 -28.76 3.35 5.61
N GLN A 382 -29.79 4.08 6.06
CA GLN A 382 -30.57 3.70 7.25
C GLN A 382 -31.20 2.30 7.13
N ALA A 383 -31.72 1.93 5.95
CA ALA A 383 -32.29 0.61 5.69
C ALA A 383 -31.30 -0.54 5.94
N ILE A 384 -30.00 -0.31 5.71
CA ILE A 384 -28.95 -1.30 5.99
C ILE A 384 -28.64 -1.35 7.48
N LEU A 385 -28.62 -0.20 8.16
CA LEU A 385 -28.43 -0.15 9.62
C LEU A 385 -29.56 -0.86 10.36
N ASP A 386 -30.80 -0.57 10.01
CA ASP A 386 -31.99 -1.18 10.64
C ASP A 386 -31.99 -2.71 10.45
N ALA A 387 -31.52 -3.19 9.30
CA ALA A 387 -31.40 -4.61 9.02
C ALA A 387 -30.30 -5.29 9.87
N VAL A 388 -29.15 -4.65 10.05
CA VAL A 388 -28.02 -5.23 10.81
C VAL A 388 -28.23 -5.12 12.33
N ASP A 389 -28.86 -4.05 12.79
CA ASP A 389 -29.20 -3.83 14.21
C ASP A 389 -30.48 -4.59 14.62
N GLY A 390 -31.30 -5.02 13.65
CA GLY A 390 -32.53 -5.79 13.86
C GLY A 390 -32.26 -7.19 14.43
N GLN A 391 -33.25 -7.72 15.18
CA GLN A 391 -33.19 -9.09 15.71
C GLN A 391 -33.70 -10.14 14.72
N GLU A 392 -34.34 -9.72 13.62
CA GLU A 392 -34.80 -10.62 12.57
C GLU A 392 -33.67 -10.93 11.58
N GLN A 393 -33.81 -12.06 10.88
CA GLN A 393 -32.83 -12.52 9.91
C GLN A 393 -32.84 -11.58 8.69
N ALA A 394 -31.83 -10.72 8.61
CA ALA A 394 -31.70 -9.71 7.56
C ALA A 394 -31.46 -10.33 6.18
N ASP A 395 -31.85 -9.58 5.14
CA ASP A 395 -31.53 -9.94 3.75
C ASP A 395 -30.00 -9.94 3.54
N ASP A 396 -29.50 -10.99 2.90
CA ASP A 396 -28.07 -11.20 2.63
C ASP A 396 -27.43 -10.03 1.87
N ALA A 397 -28.17 -9.35 0.99
CA ALA A 397 -27.70 -8.21 0.23
C ALA A 397 -27.40 -7.00 1.12
N LEU A 398 -28.24 -6.76 2.14
CA LEU A 398 -28.08 -5.65 3.09
C LEU A 398 -26.86 -5.89 3.98
N GLU A 399 -26.72 -7.11 4.52
CA GLU A 399 -25.54 -7.48 5.31
C GLU A 399 -24.25 -7.39 4.49
N LEU A 400 -24.25 -7.90 3.26
CA LEU A 400 -23.08 -7.86 2.40
C LEU A 400 -22.68 -6.44 2.03
N ALA A 401 -23.66 -5.54 1.85
CA ALA A 401 -23.40 -4.12 1.67
C ALA A 401 -22.75 -3.51 2.91
N TYR A 402 -23.26 -3.79 4.11
CA TYR A 402 -22.66 -3.34 5.37
C TYR A 402 -21.18 -3.76 5.50
N TYR A 403 -20.87 -5.03 5.20
CA TYR A 403 -19.49 -5.55 5.27
C TYR A 403 -18.54 -4.96 4.22
N ASN A 404 -19.02 -4.24 3.20
CA ASN A 404 -18.20 -3.54 2.23
C ASN A 404 -18.11 -2.02 2.50
N ILE A 405 -19.17 -1.40 3.00
CA ILE A 405 -19.25 0.05 3.25
C ILE A 405 -18.44 0.43 4.49
N VAL A 406 -18.60 -0.29 5.61
CA VAL A 406 -17.95 0.04 6.88
C VAL A 406 -16.42 -0.01 6.77
N PRO A 407 -15.79 -1.06 6.19
CA PRO A 407 -14.35 -1.07 5.99
C PRO A 407 -13.84 0.04 5.07
N ALA A 408 -14.61 0.43 4.04
CA ALA A 408 -14.26 1.59 3.19
C ALA A 408 -14.23 2.89 3.99
N ALA A 409 -15.23 3.13 4.85
CA ALA A 409 -15.26 4.30 5.72
C ALA A 409 -14.07 4.30 6.70
N CYS A 410 -13.76 3.15 7.32
CA CYS A 410 -12.57 2.97 8.15
C CYS A 410 -11.27 3.27 7.38
N PHE A 411 -11.18 2.80 6.13
CA PHE A 411 -10.01 3.04 5.29
C PHE A 411 -9.82 4.52 4.96
N VAL A 412 -10.90 5.25 4.66
CA VAL A 412 -10.87 6.70 4.44
C VAL A 412 -10.40 7.45 5.70
N VAL A 413 -10.88 7.05 6.89
CA VAL A 413 -10.36 7.58 8.17
C VAL A 413 -8.86 7.29 8.29
N GLY A 414 -8.42 6.07 7.95
CA GLY A 414 -7.02 5.69 7.93
C GLY A 414 -6.16 6.56 6.99
N LEU A 415 -6.67 6.89 5.80
CA LEU A 415 -6.00 7.79 4.85
C LEU A 415 -5.91 9.23 5.37
N LYS A 416 -6.97 9.74 6.01
CA LYS A 416 -6.99 11.12 6.55
C LYS A 416 -6.05 11.31 7.73
N TYR A 417 -5.99 10.32 8.62
CA TYR A 417 -5.20 10.38 9.85
C TYR A 417 -3.90 9.59 9.76
N ALA A 418 -3.42 9.28 8.55
CA ALA A 418 -2.20 8.54 8.31
C ALA A 418 -0.99 9.19 9.00
N GLY A 419 -0.26 8.42 9.81
CA GLY A 419 0.94 8.87 10.51
C GLY A 419 0.72 10.01 11.51
N THR A 420 -0.51 10.18 12.02
CA THR A 420 -0.83 11.20 13.03
C THR A 420 -0.74 10.67 14.46
N ALA A 421 -0.89 9.35 14.65
CA ALA A 421 -0.90 8.70 15.95
C ALA A 421 -1.91 9.30 16.97
N ARG A 422 -3.03 9.84 16.47
CA ARG A 422 -4.11 10.38 17.30
C ARG A 422 -4.95 9.28 17.94
N GLU A 423 -5.44 9.55 19.15
CA GLU A 423 -6.21 8.59 19.95
C GLU A 423 -7.62 8.37 19.42
N GLU A 424 -8.28 9.42 18.90
CA GLU A 424 -9.66 9.34 18.42
C GLU A 424 -9.82 8.38 17.22
N PRO A 425 -9.05 8.50 16.11
CA PRO A 425 -9.11 7.53 15.02
C PRO A 425 -8.63 6.14 15.45
N TYR A 426 -7.67 6.06 16.38
CA TYR A 426 -7.21 4.77 16.91
C TYR A 426 -8.35 4.03 17.63
N GLY A 427 -9.07 4.70 18.54
CA GLY A 427 -10.18 4.11 19.28
C GLY A 427 -11.31 3.64 18.37
N LEU A 428 -11.68 4.44 17.37
CA LEU A 428 -12.69 4.07 16.36
C LEU A 428 -12.28 2.81 15.57
N LEU A 429 -11.05 2.79 15.04
CA LEU A 429 -10.59 1.69 14.20
C LEU A 429 -10.39 0.39 14.99
N VAL A 430 -9.92 0.47 16.24
CA VAL A 430 -9.81 -0.70 17.13
C VAL A 430 -11.19 -1.28 17.43
N HIS A 431 -12.19 -0.44 17.69
CA HIS A 431 -13.55 -0.90 17.93
C HIS A 431 -14.09 -1.73 16.75
N TYR A 432 -13.98 -1.22 15.52
CA TYR A 432 -14.42 -1.94 14.33
C TYR A 432 -13.54 -3.16 14.01
N TYR A 433 -12.24 -3.10 14.26
CA TYR A 433 -11.36 -4.26 14.16
C TYR A 433 -11.85 -5.41 15.05
N ASP A 434 -12.16 -5.12 16.32
CA ASP A 434 -12.59 -6.12 17.29
C ASP A 434 -13.99 -6.68 16.95
N ILE A 435 -14.87 -5.89 16.33
CA ILE A 435 -16.15 -6.37 15.77
C ILE A 435 -15.91 -7.34 14.61
N PHE A 436 -15.18 -6.90 13.57
CA PHE A 436 -14.94 -7.71 12.37
C PHE A 436 -14.12 -8.97 12.68
N SER A 437 -13.18 -8.88 13.62
CA SER A 437 -12.42 -10.03 14.10
C SER A 437 -13.35 -11.08 14.70
N ARG A 438 -14.27 -10.70 15.60
CA ARG A 438 -15.27 -11.63 16.18
C ARG A 438 -16.16 -12.25 15.11
N LEU A 439 -16.66 -11.45 14.16
CA LEU A 439 -17.52 -11.94 13.08
C LEU A 439 -16.78 -12.94 12.17
N ALA A 440 -15.49 -12.73 11.90
CA ALA A 440 -14.68 -13.61 11.07
C ALA A 440 -14.48 -15.04 11.64
N TYR A 441 -14.74 -15.24 12.94
CA TYR A 441 -14.72 -16.56 13.60
C TYR A 441 -16.02 -17.33 13.48
N THR A 442 -17.13 -16.67 13.13
CA THR A 442 -18.42 -17.35 13.03
C THR A 442 -18.39 -18.33 11.84
N ASN A 443 -18.65 -19.60 12.16
CA ASN A 443 -18.56 -20.71 11.22
C ASN A 443 -19.92 -21.36 11.02
N GLY A 444 -20.38 -21.37 9.77
CA GLY A 444 -21.40 -22.28 9.31
C GLY A 444 -21.11 -22.78 7.88
N PRO A 445 -21.73 -23.90 7.48
CA PRO A 445 -21.38 -24.63 6.26
C PRO A 445 -22.06 -24.07 4.99
N ALA A 446 -23.08 -23.23 5.12
CA ALA A 446 -23.89 -22.73 4.01
C ALA A 446 -23.06 -21.87 3.03
N TYR A 447 -23.44 -21.86 1.75
CA TYR A 447 -22.72 -21.13 0.71
C TYR A 447 -22.73 -19.61 0.98
N ASP A 448 -23.88 -19.04 1.33
CA ASP A 448 -24.02 -17.59 1.56
C ASP A 448 -23.17 -17.12 2.76
N GLN A 449 -23.06 -17.98 3.78
CA GLN A 449 -22.18 -17.74 4.91
C GLN A 449 -20.69 -17.73 4.52
N LYS A 450 -20.28 -18.47 3.48
CA LYS A 450 -18.91 -18.41 2.95
C LYS A 450 -18.64 -17.09 2.24
N VAL A 451 -19.60 -16.60 1.46
CA VAL A 451 -19.51 -15.30 0.76
C VAL A 451 -19.42 -14.16 1.77
N LYS A 452 -20.32 -14.13 2.77
CA LYS A 452 -20.28 -13.15 3.86
C LYS A 452 -18.95 -13.20 4.62
N ARG A 453 -18.45 -14.39 4.94
CA ARG A 453 -17.16 -14.55 5.63
C ARG A 453 -15.99 -14.03 4.81
N HIS A 454 -15.99 -14.22 3.50
CA HIS A 454 -14.97 -13.67 2.61
C HIS A 454 -14.98 -12.13 2.67
N ALA A 455 -16.16 -11.52 2.53
CA ALA A 455 -16.30 -10.06 2.65
C ALA A 455 -15.88 -9.51 4.02
N ILE A 456 -16.25 -10.19 5.11
CA ILE A 456 -15.83 -9.82 6.47
C ILE A 456 -14.30 -9.89 6.62
N ARG A 457 -13.65 -10.91 6.06
CA ARG A 457 -12.19 -11.03 6.10
C ARG A 457 -11.49 -9.95 5.28
N ASP A 458 -11.99 -9.66 4.08
CA ASP A 458 -11.44 -8.58 3.25
C ASP A 458 -11.65 -7.21 3.93
N GLY A 459 -12.79 -7.02 4.59
CA GLY A 459 -13.05 -5.87 5.45
C GLY A 459 -12.07 -5.77 6.63
N LEU A 460 -11.84 -6.87 7.34
CA LEU A 460 -10.88 -6.95 8.45
C LEU A 460 -9.45 -6.65 7.98
N ASN A 461 -9.06 -7.17 6.81
CA ASN A 461 -7.76 -6.89 6.19
C ASN A 461 -7.60 -5.38 5.93
N LEU A 462 -8.63 -4.74 5.38
CA LEU A 462 -8.62 -3.31 5.08
C LEU A 462 -8.58 -2.45 6.35
N ILE A 463 -9.37 -2.80 7.37
CA ILE A 463 -9.37 -2.13 8.68
C ILE A 463 -8.00 -2.29 9.37
N SER A 464 -7.36 -3.45 9.24
CA SER A 464 -6.01 -3.70 9.79
C SER A 464 -4.99 -2.74 9.18
N VAL A 465 -5.02 -2.57 7.86
CA VAL A 465 -4.14 -1.62 7.16
C VAL A 465 -4.48 -0.19 7.56
N ALA A 466 -5.76 0.18 7.68
CA ALA A 466 -6.20 1.50 8.12
C ALA A 466 -5.67 1.84 9.54
N LEU A 467 -5.79 0.91 10.47
CA LEU A 467 -5.27 1.04 11.83
C LEU A 467 -3.75 1.22 11.82
N ALA A 468 -3.04 0.43 11.01
CA ALA A 468 -1.59 0.54 10.87
C ALA A 468 -1.14 1.83 10.15
N MET A 469 -1.94 2.39 9.24
CA MET A 469 -1.68 3.69 8.61
C MET A 469 -1.72 4.83 9.64
N VAL A 470 -2.73 4.86 10.51
CA VAL A 470 -2.83 5.89 11.58
C VAL A 470 -1.63 5.82 12.53
N MET A 471 -1.25 4.59 12.92
CA MET A 471 -0.16 4.31 13.86
C MET A 471 1.21 4.09 13.18
N ALA A 472 1.36 4.50 11.92
CA ALA A 472 2.56 4.21 11.13
C ALA A 472 3.85 4.73 11.80
N GLY A 473 4.79 3.81 12.01
CA GLY A 473 6.10 4.06 12.63
C GLY A 473 6.10 4.15 14.16
N THR A 474 4.95 4.15 14.84
CA THR A 474 4.89 4.31 16.31
C THR A 474 5.34 3.07 17.06
N GLY A 475 5.10 1.88 16.51
CA GLY A 475 5.33 0.61 17.21
C GLY A 475 4.34 0.34 18.36
N GLU A 476 3.11 0.85 18.28
CA GLU A 476 2.06 0.66 19.31
C GLU A 476 1.82 -0.84 19.61
N ILE A 477 1.84 -1.19 20.89
CA ILE A 477 1.92 -2.57 21.37
C ILE A 477 0.59 -3.30 21.20
N ASN A 478 -0.54 -2.63 21.44
CA ASN A 478 -1.86 -3.27 21.34
C ASN A 478 -2.24 -3.57 19.89
N VAL A 479 -1.84 -2.73 18.92
CA VAL A 479 -1.90 -3.06 17.49
C VAL A 479 -0.98 -4.24 17.18
N LEU A 480 0.28 -4.22 17.66
CA LEU A 480 1.21 -5.33 17.43
C LEU A 480 0.65 -6.67 17.96
N ARG A 481 0.03 -6.70 19.13
CA ARG A 481 -0.57 -7.92 19.71
C ARG A 481 -1.65 -8.50 18.79
N ARG A 482 -2.53 -7.67 18.24
CA ARG A 482 -3.56 -8.06 17.27
C ARG A 482 -2.96 -8.58 15.97
N LEU A 483 -1.98 -7.87 15.41
CA LEU A 483 -1.30 -8.28 14.18
C LEU A 483 -0.46 -9.54 14.35
N ARG A 484 0.16 -9.74 15.52
CA ARG A 484 0.91 -10.96 15.88
C ARG A 484 -0.01 -12.16 15.96
N TYR A 485 -1.21 -12.00 16.50
CA TYR A 485 -2.22 -13.04 16.51
C TYR A 485 -2.67 -13.38 15.08
N ALA A 486 -2.98 -12.37 14.25
CA ALA A 486 -3.33 -12.57 12.84
C ALA A 486 -2.21 -13.26 12.04
N TYR A 487 -0.95 -12.93 12.30
CA TYR A 487 0.22 -13.58 11.69
C TYR A 487 0.29 -15.09 11.98
N GLY A 488 -0.12 -15.49 13.20
CA GLY A 488 -0.14 -16.89 13.63
C GLY A 488 -1.26 -17.73 12.99
N LEU A 489 -2.29 -17.09 12.42
CA LEU A 489 -3.39 -17.78 11.76
C LEU A 489 -2.95 -18.29 10.38
N HIS A 490 -3.00 -19.61 10.22
CA HIS A 490 -2.65 -20.31 8.97
C HIS A 490 -3.66 -21.41 8.65
N ASN A 491 -4.91 -21.22 9.07
CA ASN A 491 -6.01 -22.13 8.74
C ASN A 491 -6.39 -22.05 7.25
N GLN A 492 -7.16 -23.02 6.74
CA GLN A 492 -7.52 -23.10 5.32
C GLN A 492 -8.24 -21.86 4.75
N PHE A 493 -8.82 -21.04 5.63
CA PHE A 493 -9.62 -19.90 5.22
C PHE A 493 -8.81 -18.59 5.11
N VAL A 494 -7.56 -18.59 5.56
CA VAL A 494 -6.64 -17.47 5.37
C VAL A 494 -6.00 -17.61 4.00
N ARG A 495 -6.22 -16.62 3.14
CA ARG A 495 -5.67 -16.54 1.77
C ARG A 495 -4.47 -15.60 1.72
N TYR A 496 -3.77 -15.60 0.58
CA TYR A 496 -2.60 -14.75 0.35
C TYR A 496 -2.85 -13.28 0.70
N GLY A 497 -3.96 -12.68 0.24
CA GLY A 497 -4.28 -11.28 0.54
C GLY A 497 -4.42 -10.93 2.02
N ALA A 498 -4.82 -11.88 2.87
CA ALA A 498 -4.86 -11.67 4.33
C ALA A 498 -3.44 -11.64 4.93
N HIS A 499 -2.53 -12.48 4.42
CA HIS A 499 -1.11 -12.41 4.76
C HIS A 499 -0.50 -11.08 4.32
N VAL A 500 -0.79 -10.64 3.08
CA VAL A 500 -0.35 -9.33 2.56
C VAL A 500 -0.79 -8.20 3.50
N ALA A 501 -2.08 -8.11 3.83
CA ALA A 501 -2.60 -7.06 4.70
C ALA A 501 -1.96 -7.10 6.10
N THR A 502 -1.81 -8.29 6.69
CA THR A 502 -1.18 -8.47 8.00
C THR A 502 0.29 -8.03 7.98
N HIS A 503 1.05 -8.44 6.96
CA HIS A 503 2.47 -8.13 6.84
C HIS A 503 2.71 -6.67 6.49
N GLN A 504 1.93 -6.07 5.59
CA GLN A 504 1.95 -4.63 5.35
C GLN A 504 1.61 -3.84 6.62
N SER A 505 0.62 -4.29 7.40
CA SER A 505 0.26 -3.64 8.67
C SER A 505 1.40 -3.72 9.69
N LEU A 506 2.06 -4.88 9.83
CA LEU A 506 3.25 -5.03 10.68
C LEU A 506 4.40 -4.12 10.21
N GLY A 507 4.61 -4.05 8.90
CA GLY A 507 5.62 -3.21 8.28
C GLY A 507 5.37 -1.71 8.48
N LEU A 508 4.12 -1.26 8.31
CA LEU A 508 3.68 0.12 8.54
C LEU A 508 3.85 0.54 10.01
N LEU A 509 3.45 -0.33 10.94
CA LEU A 509 3.57 -0.06 12.38
C LEU A 509 5.03 0.24 12.79
N PHE A 510 6.00 -0.39 12.11
CA PHE A 510 7.43 -0.23 12.32
C PHE A 510 8.16 0.36 11.10
N LEU A 511 7.51 1.26 10.37
CA LEU A 511 8.03 1.81 9.11
C LEU A 511 9.44 2.40 9.28
N GLY A 512 10.40 1.89 8.49
CA GLY A 512 11.82 2.24 8.57
C GLY A 512 12.44 2.00 9.96
N GLY A 513 12.01 0.96 10.66
CA GLY A 513 12.39 0.69 12.06
C GLY A 513 11.84 1.73 13.05
N GLY A 514 10.77 2.44 12.69
CA GLY A 514 10.20 3.56 13.44
C GLY A 514 10.75 4.94 13.08
N ARG A 515 11.69 5.03 12.13
CA ARG A 515 12.31 6.31 11.72
C ARG A 515 11.42 7.14 10.79
N ALA A 516 10.41 6.52 10.22
CA ALA A 516 9.57 7.12 9.20
C ALA A 516 8.09 6.90 9.51
N THR A 517 7.25 7.70 8.87
CA THR A 517 5.79 7.61 8.93
C THR A 517 5.21 8.05 7.58
N LEU A 518 3.89 8.12 7.45
CA LEU A 518 3.21 8.43 6.18
C LEU A 518 2.87 9.92 6.09
N GLY A 519 2.91 10.48 4.88
CA GLY A 519 2.55 11.86 4.58
C GLY A 519 1.06 12.04 4.27
N SER A 520 0.59 13.29 4.38
CA SER A 520 -0.81 13.69 4.14
C SER A 520 -1.02 14.58 2.91
N SER A 521 -0.01 14.70 2.02
CA SER A 521 -0.16 15.42 0.75
C SER A 521 -1.12 14.69 -0.19
N ASP A 522 -1.68 15.39 -1.17
CA ASP A 522 -2.58 14.79 -2.17
C ASP A 522 -1.88 13.65 -2.93
N ALA A 523 -0.61 13.87 -3.29
CA ALA A 523 0.24 12.86 -3.92
C ALA A 523 0.44 11.63 -2.99
N SER A 524 0.71 11.87 -1.70
CA SER A 524 0.83 10.80 -0.71
C SER A 524 -0.46 9.98 -0.61
N ILE A 525 -1.63 10.62 -0.62
CA ILE A 525 -2.94 9.95 -0.57
C ILE A 525 -3.16 9.11 -1.82
N ALA A 526 -2.89 9.64 -3.02
CA ALA A 526 -3.01 8.89 -4.26
C ALA A 526 -2.10 7.64 -4.28
N CYS A 527 -0.84 7.80 -3.82
CA CYS A 527 0.10 6.70 -3.74
C CYS A 527 -0.27 5.67 -2.66
N MET A 528 -0.79 6.10 -1.50
CA MET A 528 -1.31 5.21 -0.47
C MET A 528 -2.55 4.44 -0.94
N LEU A 529 -3.48 5.11 -1.64
CA LEU A 529 -4.64 4.46 -2.22
C LEU A 529 -4.24 3.36 -3.21
N ALA A 530 -3.25 3.62 -4.06
CA ALA A 530 -2.72 2.61 -4.97
C ALA A 530 -2.02 1.47 -4.20
N ALA A 531 -1.15 1.78 -3.24
CA ALA A 531 -0.42 0.77 -2.49
C ALA A 531 -1.33 -0.15 -1.64
N PHE A 532 -2.35 0.43 -1.02
CA PHE A 532 -3.27 -0.24 -0.10
C PHE A 532 -4.66 -0.44 -0.71
N PHE A 533 -4.73 -0.49 -2.05
CA PHE A 533 -5.99 -0.64 -2.78
C PHE A 533 -6.83 -1.83 -2.24
N PRO A 534 -8.14 -1.62 -1.96
CA PRO A 534 -9.00 -2.56 -1.24
C PRO A 534 -9.49 -3.72 -2.13
N ARG A 535 -8.56 -4.47 -2.72
CA ARG A 535 -8.77 -5.71 -3.46
C ARG A 535 -7.68 -6.71 -3.07
N ALA A 536 -8.03 -7.70 -2.26
CA ALA A 536 -7.11 -8.73 -1.83
C ALA A 536 -6.89 -9.76 -2.95
N ALA A 537 -5.62 -10.04 -3.28
CA ALA A 537 -5.26 -11.11 -4.20
C ALA A 537 -5.57 -12.48 -3.57
N GLN A 538 -6.23 -13.35 -4.32
CA GLN A 538 -6.64 -14.66 -3.78
C GLN A 538 -5.45 -15.64 -3.66
N SER A 539 -4.50 -15.54 -4.58
CA SER A 539 -3.23 -16.26 -4.57
C SER A 539 -2.07 -15.30 -4.86
N SER A 540 -0.85 -15.72 -4.59
CA SER A 540 0.36 -14.97 -4.90
C SER A 540 0.59 -14.72 -6.40
N ALA A 541 0.03 -15.55 -7.28
CA ALA A 541 0.10 -15.34 -8.73
C ALA A 541 -0.97 -14.37 -9.27
N ASP A 542 -2.01 -14.06 -8.48
CA ASP A 542 -3.16 -13.29 -8.94
C ASP A 542 -2.80 -11.83 -9.22
N ASN A 543 -2.82 -11.46 -10.50
CA ASN A 543 -2.68 -10.10 -11.00
C ASN A 543 -3.87 -9.69 -11.87
N LYS A 544 -5.00 -10.41 -11.75
CA LYS A 544 -6.12 -10.27 -12.66
C LYS A 544 -6.89 -8.98 -12.43
N SER A 545 -7.15 -8.69 -11.14
CA SER A 545 -7.91 -7.54 -10.68
C SER A 545 -7.05 -6.31 -10.38
N TYR A 546 -5.79 -6.53 -9.98
CA TYR A 546 -4.89 -5.45 -9.58
C TYR A 546 -3.43 -5.85 -9.78
N LEU A 547 -2.62 -4.94 -10.32
CA LEU A 547 -1.19 -5.18 -10.53
C LEU A 547 -0.44 -5.16 -9.19
N GLN A 548 0.15 -6.28 -8.78
CA GLN A 548 0.81 -6.40 -7.48
C GLN A 548 2.02 -5.47 -7.29
N ALA A 549 2.69 -5.04 -8.37
CA ALA A 549 3.80 -4.07 -8.27
C ALA A 549 3.38 -2.72 -7.64
N LEU A 550 2.11 -2.33 -7.80
CA LEU A 550 1.59 -1.07 -7.26
C LEU A 550 1.54 -1.06 -5.73
N ARG A 551 1.59 -2.24 -5.08
CA ARG A 551 1.65 -2.42 -3.62
C ARG A 551 2.87 -1.81 -2.95
N HIS A 552 3.87 -1.37 -3.72
CA HIS A 552 5.07 -0.68 -3.24
C HIS A 552 5.04 0.85 -3.38
N LEU A 553 3.97 1.43 -3.96
CA LEU A 553 3.86 2.88 -4.15
C LEU A 553 3.75 3.67 -2.83
N TRP A 554 3.52 3.00 -1.69
CA TRP A 554 3.55 3.64 -0.37
C TRP A 554 4.88 4.36 -0.11
N VAL A 555 5.98 3.93 -0.75
CA VAL A 555 7.30 4.57 -0.63
C VAL A 555 7.24 6.06 -0.98
N LEU A 556 6.45 6.46 -1.98
CA LEU A 556 6.28 7.85 -2.38
C LEU A 556 5.46 8.68 -1.36
N ALA A 557 4.75 8.00 -0.46
CA ALA A 557 4.04 8.61 0.65
C ALA A 557 4.85 8.64 1.95
N VAL A 558 6.07 8.08 1.99
CA VAL A 558 6.87 8.01 3.21
C VAL A 558 7.55 9.34 3.49
N GLU A 559 7.40 9.81 4.73
CA GLU A 559 8.08 10.99 5.25
C GLU A 559 8.94 10.60 6.46
N PRO A 560 10.23 10.98 6.47
CA PRO A 560 11.09 10.65 7.57
C PRO A 560 10.94 11.71 8.68
N ARG A 561 9.89 11.55 9.51
CA ARG A 561 9.49 12.49 10.58
C ARG A 561 9.96 12.09 11.99
N CYS A 562 10.97 11.23 12.13
CA CYS A 562 11.51 10.91 13.45
C CYS A 562 12.55 11.94 13.89
N LEU A 563 12.25 12.69 14.95
CA LEU A 563 13.22 13.57 15.60
C LEU A 563 14.18 12.74 16.45
N VAL A 564 15.48 12.97 16.31
CA VAL A 564 16.54 12.27 17.06
C VAL A 564 17.44 13.30 17.72
N ALA A 565 17.58 13.30 19.04
CA ALA A 565 18.58 14.13 19.69
C ALA A 565 19.92 13.39 19.73
N ARG A 566 21.01 14.13 19.47
CA ARG A 566 22.37 13.61 19.65
C ARG A 566 23.16 14.51 20.59
N ASP A 567 23.90 13.87 21.48
CA ASP A 567 24.88 14.59 22.29
C ASP A 567 25.99 15.13 21.37
N VAL A 568 26.35 16.40 21.55
CA VAL A 568 27.35 17.07 20.70
C VAL A 568 28.76 16.50 20.95
N ASP A 569 29.06 16.14 22.20
CA ASP A 569 30.39 15.70 22.60
C ASP A 569 30.59 14.23 22.25
N THR A 570 29.63 13.36 22.58
CA THR A 570 29.76 11.91 22.37
C THR A 570 29.24 11.44 21.02
N ARG A 571 28.41 12.24 20.34
CA ARG A 571 27.67 11.89 19.10
C ARG A 571 26.66 10.76 19.27
N GLU A 572 26.44 10.28 20.50
CA GLU A 572 25.47 9.26 20.82
C GLU A 572 24.05 9.82 20.78
N ILE A 573 23.09 8.94 20.51
CA ILE A 573 21.68 9.31 20.55
C ILE A 573 21.25 9.36 22.03
N VAL A 574 20.45 10.36 22.40
CA VAL A 574 20.03 10.55 23.79
C VAL A 574 18.52 10.78 23.92
N TYR A 575 17.99 10.50 25.12
CA TYR A 575 16.65 10.89 25.50
C TYR A 575 16.60 12.37 25.81
N LEU A 576 15.88 13.14 24.99
CA LEU A 576 15.74 14.58 25.17
C LEU A 576 14.26 14.96 25.21
N PRO A 577 13.77 15.46 26.35
CA PRO A 577 12.47 16.09 26.42
C PRO A 577 12.45 17.35 25.55
N VAL A 578 11.47 17.43 24.65
CA VAL A 578 11.25 18.54 23.74
C VAL A 578 9.81 19.02 23.79
N LYS A 579 9.63 20.34 23.78
CA LYS A 579 8.33 21.00 23.58
C LYS A 579 8.18 21.38 22.12
N ILE A 580 7.17 20.84 21.46
CA ILE A 580 6.80 21.21 20.10
C ILE A 580 5.57 22.11 20.10
N LYS A 581 5.53 23.08 19.18
CA LYS A 581 4.31 23.85 18.86
C LYS A 581 3.83 23.47 17.49
N VAL A 582 2.54 23.15 17.37
CA VAL A 582 1.91 22.68 16.13
C VAL A 582 0.71 23.57 15.83
N ARG A 583 0.49 23.87 14.56
CA ARG A 583 -0.71 24.56 14.07
C ARG A 583 -1.90 23.62 14.14
N ASP A 584 -2.92 24.00 14.89
CA ASP A 584 -4.17 23.26 15.01
C ASP A 584 -5.35 24.20 14.67
N GLY A 585 -5.93 24.02 13.48
CA GLY A 585 -6.89 24.96 12.92
C GLY A 585 -6.35 26.40 12.84
N THR A 586 -7.05 27.33 13.48
CA THR A 586 -6.65 28.74 13.62
C THR A 586 -5.70 29.00 14.80
N GLY A 587 -5.48 28.01 15.67
CA GLY A 587 -4.67 28.12 16.88
C GLY A 587 -3.32 27.41 16.82
N ALA A 588 -2.62 27.43 17.95
CA ALA A 588 -1.39 26.67 18.15
C ALA A 588 -1.51 25.81 19.42
N ALA A 589 -1.29 24.51 19.28
CA ALA A 589 -1.23 23.56 20.39
C ALA A 589 0.25 23.28 20.73
N ALA A 590 0.55 23.14 22.03
CA ALA A 590 1.86 22.73 22.51
C ALA A 590 1.80 21.28 23.00
N ALA A 591 2.76 20.46 22.58
CA ALA A 591 2.89 19.08 23.04
C ALA A 591 4.31 18.83 23.58
N GLN A 592 4.41 18.02 24.62
CA GLN A 592 5.69 17.54 25.15
C GLN A 592 5.96 16.15 24.58
N LEU A 593 7.17 15.95 24.07
CA LEU A 593 7.64 14.67 23.51
C LEU A 593 9.03 14.37 24.07
N VAL A 594 9.43 13.10 24.01
CA VAL A 594 10.79 12.68 24.36
C VAL A 594 11.41 12.06 23.11
N SER A 595 12.52 12.62 22.62
CA SER A 595 13.24 12.04 21.49
C SER A 595 13.89 10.71 21.89
N PRO A 596 14.01 9.71 20.98
CA PRO A 596 13.57 9.76 19.59
C PRO A 596 12.07 9.50 19.41
N SER A 597 11.35 10.45 18.81
CA SER A 597 9.89 10.38 18.61
C SER A 597 9.49 10.87 17.23
N LEU A 598 8.35 10.40 16.73
CA LEU A 598 7.75 10.95 15.51
C LEU A 598 7.16 12.32 15.81
N VAL A 599 7.42 13.28 14.93
CA VAL A 599 6.77 14.59 14.97
C VAL A 599 5.60 14.64 13.99
N PRO A 600 4.60 15.51 14.25
CA PRO A 600 3.52 15.79 13.29
C PRO A 600 4.07 16.28 11.95
N ASP A 601 3.16 16.43 10.99
CA ASP A 601 3.48 16.99 9.67
C ASP A 601 4.31 18.28 9.80
N ILE A 602 5.40 18.33 9.04
CA ILE A 602 6.35 19.44 9.06
C ILE A 602 5.70 20.75 8.62
N ASP A 603 4.67 20.70 7.77
CA ASP A 603 3.94 21.90 7.36
C ASP A 603 3.04 22.47 8.47
N ARG A 604 2.74 21.65 9.49
CA ARG A 604 1.99 22.04 10.69
C ARG A 604 2.92 22.39 11.86
N LEU A 605 4.19 21.99 11.83
CA LEU A 605 5.14 22.19 12.92
C LEU A 605 5.69 23.64 12.94
N LEU A 606 5.42 24.37 14.01
CA LEU A 606 5.80 25.79 14.15
C LEU A 606 7.17 25.98 14.80
N SER A 607 7.45 25.22 15.88
CA SER A 607 8.73 25.32 16.59
C SER A 607 9.05 24.06 17.39
N VAL A 608 10.33 23.82 17.63
CA VAL A 608 10.85 22.77 18.52
C VAL A 608 11.76 23.42 19.57
N ARG A 609 11.54 23.13 20.85
CA ARG A 609 12.32 23.66 21.97
C ARG A 609 12.77 22.53 22.88
N VAL A 610 14.02 22.57 23.35
CA VAL A 610 14.52 21.66 24.38
C VAL A 610 13.93 22.02 25.74
N ASP A 611 13.39 21.02 26.45
CA ASP A 611 12.66 21.18 27.70
C ASP A 611 13.31 20.42 28.86
N THR A 612 14.60 20.67 29.08
CA THR A 612 15.33 20.10 30.21
C THR A 612 16.44 21.03 30.67
N PRO A 613 16.73 21.11 31.98
CA PRO A 613 17.87 21.84 32.50
C PRO A 613 19.21 21.11 32.25
N ARG A 614 19.18 19.83 31.86
CA ARG A 614 20.40 19.02 31.63
C ARG A 614 21.19 19.48 30.40
N TYR A 615 20.51 20.04 29.41
CA TYR A 615 21.10 20.49 28.15
C TYR A 615 20.87 21.99 27.97
N TRP A 616 21.74 22.64 27.19
CA TRP A 616 21.60 24.05 26.86
C TRP A 616 20.25 24.33 26.17
N PRO A 617 19.58 25.45 26.49
CA PRO A 617 18.32 25.80 25.88
C PRO A 617 18.51 26.01 24.38
N PHE A 618 17.85 25.17 23.59
CA PHE A 618 17.87 25.24 22.13
C PHE A 618 16.44 25.45 21.60
N TYR A 619 16.31 26.33 20.59
CA TYR A 619 15.03 26.69 19.98
C TYR A 619 15.16 26.73 18.46
N LEU A 620 14.29 25.98 17.80
CA LEU A 620 14.21 25.89 16.35
C LEU A 620 12.87 26.49 15.89
N ASP A 621 12.92 27.68 15.26
CA ASP A 621 11.76 28.30 14.60
C ASP A 621 11.62 27.75 13.19
N LEU A 622 10.56 26.98 12.93
CA LEU A 622 10.29 26.37 11.63
C LEU A 622 9.35 27.21 10.77
N ALA A 623 8.58 28.10 11.38
CA ALA A 623 7.59 28.93 10.70
C ALA A 623 8.22 30.16 10.05
N ARG A 624 9.19 30.80 10.72
CA ARG A 624 9.79 32.07 10.27
C ARG A 624 11.14 31.88 9.58
N VAL A 625 11.85 30.79 9.85
CA VAL A 625 13.22 30.57 9.35
C VAL A 625 13.29 29.34 8.43
N PRO A 626 13.27 29.52 7.10
CA PRO A 626 13.29 28.40 6.14
C PRO A 626 14.52 27.50 6.27
N ARG A 627 15.67 28.06 6.67
CA ARG A 627 16.91 27.30 6.88
C ARG A 627 16.76 26.24 7.98
N HIS A 628 16.05 26.55 9.07
CA HIS A 628 15.80 25.60 10.14
C HIS A 628 14.96 24.42 9.65
N ARG A 629 13.89 24.70 8.88
CA ARG A 629 13.04 23.68 8.27
C ARG A 629 13.83 22.78 7.32
N ALA A 630 14.63 23.38 6.44
CA ALA A 630 15.47 22.62 5.51
C ALA A 630 16.52 21.77 6.23
N ALA A 631 17.13 22.29 7.30
CA ALA A 631 18.09 21.55 8.11
C ALA A 631 17.42 20.34 8.79
N LEU A 632 16.27 20.54 9.45
CA LEU A 632 15.54 19.47 10.13
C LEU A 632 15.06 18.37 9.16
N LEU A 633 14.50 18.74 8.00
CA LEU A 633 14.15 17.80 6.93
C LEU A 633 15.36 17.00 6.44
N ARG A 634 16.53 17.64 6.41
CA ARG A 634 17.76 17.01 5.98
C ARG A 634 18.34 16.11 7.03
N THR A 635 18.45 16.51 8.29
CA THR A 635 19.22 15.72 9.28
C THR A 635 18.33 14.90 10.19
N GLN A 636 17.09 15.31 10.45
CA GLN A 636 16.21 14.78 11.49
C GLN A 636 16.82 14.81 12.89
N THR A 637 17.93 15.52 13.05
CA THR A 637 18.69 15.58 14.29
C THR A 637 18.65 16.97 14.87
N VAL A 638 18.46 17.03 16.19
CA VAL A 638 18.67 18.21 17.02
C VAL A 638 19.91 18.01 17.85
#